data_AF-Q22F13-F1
#
_entry.id   AF-Q22F13-F1
#
_cell.length_a   1.000
_cell.length_b   1.000
_cell.length_c   1.000
_cell.angle_alpha   90.00
_cell.angle_beta   90.00
_cell.angle_gamma   90.00
#
_symmetry.space_group_name_H-M   'P 1'
#
loop_
_entity.id
_entity.type
_entity.pdbx_description
1 polymer ?
#
loop_
_entity_poly.entity_id
_entity_poly.type
_entity_poly.pdbx_seq_one_letter_code
_entity_poly.pdbx_strand_id
1 'polypeptide(L)'
;MKHRDLIFTVLILLSSILRITYTLEVLIDLNFQKRKNCLQDIQNQVTYLAGYPYNQLCAMNCFNDSFDNSDPLSVLEIIQGLGAQFTFPLASYTEPYSYIQLDVSYVILSSANDLLMNINGLASKQIGISSTQSIYSDPSQIFCYRRQTVLYTTSLVLNQQISSGQNVVVQFDGTSSNMMTYLRSIKVSKNCTPNCSKCQSANSCSMCYDGYSLYSFDSGPSVCEQVGVCSTANCFSCAQYSGKEVCLKCSSGFNLNSSKQCDQNSPAPLSPCQANQYSFGGKCQPFSSIGYYQDRQTGSFKLINSAIVDVQKTYKCPQNSLAIVLKDNNYQNYQCRCMFANCTACSSIDTCDLCITGMEFSQSQMKCIKLTYSQNSYKVVQKVTETGYLLELIFDNNLVSQQLSQNNLNLTISSFNSFSYQLIGIQNNTIAINISCTENVKNKMFNLTITDSDFLAKNLITQPSVQGQLLTFVIVSQSEINSAKDLNKTGGKISKASMSIFIIMAIFGSFFALLSTVDFIGFVYFLFFLNIRYPINIQNFAEVLKNFQMGFFPNFFSGAVNSNYFQNSTLQFMQQQFDGYFLNTAGSIISFFIVIICVYLLIKIFSGIQLPNIQDYCKRVCYQTWEFGGILSAVWAIYIYVLGYVFIQFYKFDCSDNSCGFNYFWFGCWAFFCAAIPCVVFYLIKTNPNIKDDRYMRVKCSSLIAGLKLFSNKDSFLTREKDEENNTPPDTNNLFPNLTQSKSSVQEEEKGWRAQMVRRFSRYNIVLLYFRKIAFLLIIVYLYKYTYAQIAIISVMNVVVALFYLLIQPYEKKYENYKNAAFEIVMIVIQILFAFLVKDSQSQSEANRILIGWIGIALVCIVILWSFISMSVEVLYELFLYLKSLKSRRNRSKVANFDAAEHGQENNHDISPSNEAKKRTTILQKLENQQFQNVKEEPIEDEEENGLPVQSQRLKRAKFSQIQLRKESSVNNLETFVDHTNASPEVSPKRKRVSRLSITNFIPQPTQVSNVQQNENAGESAYDIPNSNYQIINPETQKSPIGTNSQTPSKGRFNKIKAILES
;
A
#
# COMPACT_ATOMS: atom_id res chain seq x y z
N MET A 1 -13.59 -9.59 -29.35
CA MET A 1 -13.59 -8.46 -28.39
C MET A 1 -12.17 -7.94 -28.23
N LYS A 2 -11.97 -6.65 -27.93
CA LYS A 2 -10.66 -6.04 -27.70
C LYS A 2 -10.60 -5.46 -26.28
N HIS A 3 -9.40 -5.42 -25.70
CA HIS A 3 -9.18 -5.09 -24.28
C HIS A 3 -9.50 -3.63 -23.87
N ARG A 4 -9.89 -2.76 -24.81
CA ARG A 4 -9.99 -1.31 -24.59
C ARG A 4 -11.31 -0.88 -23.94
N ASP A 5 -12.37 -1.66 -24.14
CA ASP A 5 -13.74 -1.24 -23.86
C ASP A 5 -14.09 -1.38 -22.36
N LEU A 6 -13.46 -2.34 -21.67
CA LEU A 6 -13.67 -2.59 -20.23
C LEU A 6 -13.22 -1.41 -19.36
N ILE A 7 -12.10 -0.77 -19.69
CA ILE A 7 -11.52 0.35 -18.92
C ILE A 7 -12.40 1.60 -19.04
N PHE A 8 -12.98 1.84 -20.22
CA PHE A 8 -13.79 3.03 -20.48
C PHE A 8 -15.13 3.00 -19.71
N THR A 9 -15.74 1.81 -19.59
CA THR A 9 -17.01 1.62 -18.87
C THR A 9 -16.91 1.90 -17.37
N VAL A 10 -15.79 1.57 -16.73
CA VAL A 10 -15.58 1.78 -15.28
C VAL A 10 -15.49 3.27 -14.94
N LEU A 11 -14.85 4.08 -15.79
CA LEU A 11 -14.68 5.51 -15.56
C LEU A 11 -15.99 6.31 -15.65
N ILE A 12 -16.91 5.90 -16.52
CA ILE A 12 -18.22 6.57 -16.69
C ILE A 12 -19.11 6.36 -15.44
N LEU A 13 -19.08 5.16 -14.85
CA LEU A 13 -19.89 4.81 -13.67
C LEU A 13 -19.56 5.65 -12.42
N LEU A 14 -18.30 6.08 -12.28
CA LEU A 14 -17.84 6.95 -11.19
C LEU A 14 -18.33 8.40 -11.33
N SER A 15 -18.73 8.85 -12.53
CA SER A 15 -19.16 10.24 -12.77
C SER A 15 -20.59 10.54 -12.31
N SER A 16 -21.40 9.51 -12.04
CA SER A 16 -22.87 9.64 -12.01
C SER A 16 -23.48 9.86 -10.61
N ILE A 17 -22.66 9.92 -9.55
CA ILE A 17 -23.12 9.71 -8.16
C ILE A 17 -23.22 11.04 -7.34
N LEU A 18 -22.93 12.20 -7.93
CA LEU A 18 -22.81 13.50 -7.22
C LEU A 18 -23.77 14.60 -7.75
N ARG A 19 -24.97 14.71 -7.15
CA ARG A 19 -26.00 15.81 -7.16
C ARG A 19 -27.32 15.25 -6.55
N ILE A 20 -28.21 15.91 -5.79
CA ILE A 20 -28.51 17.31 -5.37
C ILE A 20 -29.27 17.29 -4.01
N THR A 21 -29.23 18.37 -3.21
CA THR A 21 -30.24 18.73 -2.19
C THR A 21 -30.43 20.26 -2.08
N TYR A 22 -31.66 20.76 -1.89
CA TYR A 22 -32.04 22.11 -1.41
C TYR A 22 -33.52 22.15 -0.94
N THR A 23 -33.92 23.17 -0.19
CA THR A 23 -35.26 23.33 0.44
C THR A 23 -35.72 24.79 0.59
N LEU A 24 -37.05 24.96 0.58
CA LEU A 24 -37.94 26.07 1.00
C LEU A 24 -37.71 27.52 0.50
N GLU A 25 -38.80 28.16 0.08
CA GLU A 25 -38.84 29.50 -0.53
C GLU A 25 -39.71 30.49 0.29
N VAL A 26 -39.08 31.52 0.86
CA VAL A 26 -39.79 32.69 1.43
C VAL A 26 -40.34 33.52 0.27
N LEU A 27 -41.61 33.93 0.33
CA LEU A 27 -42.19 34.82 -0.68
C LEU A 27 -41.58 36.22 -0.59
N ILE A 28 -41.93 36.99 0.44
CA ILE A 28 -41.48 38.38 0.62
C ILE A 28 -41.29 38.68 2.13
N ASP A 29 -40.20 39.38 2.47
CA ASP A 29 -39.89 39.83 3.83
C ASP A 29 -39.57 41.34 3.82
N LEU A 30 -40.57 42.15 4.14
CA LEU A 30 -40.46 43.60 4.25
C LEU A 30 -40.11 43.98 5.69
N ASN A 31 -38.83 44.15 5.99
CA ASN A 31 -38.37 44.89 7.16
C ASN A 31 -38.07 46.35 6.75
N PHE A 32 -38.75 47.33 7.36
CA PHE A 32 -38.61 48.73 6.98
C PHE A 32 -37.32 49.39 7.49
N GLN A 33 -36.58 48.75 8.40
CA GLN A 33 -35.35 49.30 9.00
C GLN A 33 -34.31 49.74 7.95
N LYS A 34 -33.74 50.94 8.16
CA LYS A 34 -32.56 51.50 7.47
C LYS A 34 -32.73 51.94 6.01
N ARG A 35 -33.90 52.50 5.62
CA ARG A 35 -34.09 53.10 4.27
C ARG A 35 -34.57 54.56 4.30
N LYS A 36 -34.17 55.34 3.30
CA LYS A 36 -34.51 56.78 3.14
C LYS A 36 -35.89 57.04 2.51
N ASN A 37 -36.51 56.00 1.96
CA ASN A 37 -37.87 56.01 1.41
C ASN A 37 -38.37 54.57 1.52
N CYS A 38 -39.51 54.33 2.17
CA CYS A 38 -40.01 52.97 2.35
C CYS A 38 -40.82 52.46 1.16
N LEU A 39 -41.38 53.33 0.32
CA LEU A 39 -42.27 52.93 -0.79
C LEU A 39 -41.53 52.64 -2.10
N GLN A 40 -40.35 53.23 -2.29
CA GLN A 40 -39.63 53.20 -3.57
C GLN A 40 -39.10 51.80 -3.95
N ASP A 41 -38.72 50.98 -2.96
CA ASP A 41 -38.35 49.57 -3.20
C ASP A 41 -39.58 48.64 -3.25
N ILE A 42 -40.65 48.97 -2.51
CA ILE A 42 -41.90 48.19 -2.45
C ILE A 42 -42.52 48.06 -3.85
N GLN A 43 -42.52 49.15 -4.65
CA GLN A 43 -43.11 49.17 -6.00
C GLN A 43 -42.55 48.10 -6.96
N ASN A 44 -41.36 47.54 -6.71
CA ASN A 44 -40.77 46.50 -7.55
C ASN A 44 -41.19 45.06 -7.17
N GLN A 45 -41.89 44.87 -6.04
CA GLN A 45 -42.25 43.54 -5.52
C GLN A 45 -43.68 43.43 -5.00
N VAL A 46 -44.31 44.55 -4.62
CA VAL A 46 -45.64 44.60 -3.99
C VAL A 46 -46.41 45.80 -4.52
N THR A 47 -47.60 45.58 -5.08
CA THR A 47 -48.45 46.68 -5.54
C THR A 47 -49.26 47.23 -4.37
N TYR A 48 -49.03 48.50 -4.02
CA TYR A 48 -49.91 49.25 -3.11
C TYR A 48 -51.16 49.71 -3.87
N LEU A 49 -52.34 49.30 -3.42
CA LEU A 49 -53.60 49.53 -4.16
C LEU A 49 -54.42 50.71 -3.64
N ALA A 50 -54.49 50.93 -2.32
CA ALA A 50 -55.39 51.91 -1.73
C ALA A 50 -54.89 52.44 -0.36
N GLY A 51 -55.30 53.67 -0.06
CA GLY A 51 -54.93 54.48 1.10
C GLY A 51 -53.98 55.63 0.74
N TYR A 52 -53.71 56.52 1.71
CA TYR A 52 -52.61 57.49 1.64
C TYR A 52 -51.70 57.27 2.86
N PRO A 53 -50.46 56.76 2.67
CA PRO A 53 -49.46 56.74 3.73
C PRO A 53 -48.97 58.18 3.91
N TYR A 54 -49.36 58.81 5.02
CA TYR A 54 -49.20 60.25 5.26
C TYR A 54 -47.74 60.73 5.24
N ASN A 55 -46.79 59.82 5.47
CA ASN A 55 -45.35 60.08 5.48
C ASN A 55 -44.59 59.08 4.59
N GLN A 56 -44.54 59.35 3.28
CA GLN A 56 -43.81 58.50 2.30
C GLN A 56 -42.30 58.37 2.61
N LEU A 57 -41.73 59.33 3.34
CA LEU A 57 -40.30 59.38 3.67
C LEU A 57 -39.90 58.43 4.82
N CYS A 58 -40.85 57.73 5.45
CA CYS A 58 -40.60 56.80 6.56
C CYS A 58 -39.90 57.46 7.77
N ALA A 59 -39.97 58.79 7.85
CA ALA A 59 -39.26 59.63 8.81
C ALA A 59 -40.07 59.75 10.11
N MET A 60 -40.03 58.68 10.90
CA MET A 60 -40.66 58.57 12.22
C MET A 60 -39.58 58.45 13.30
N ASN A 61 -39.57 59.37 14.26
CA ASN A 61 -38.63 59.35 15.38
C ASN A 61 -39.08 58.36 16.47
N CYS A 62 -38.90 57.08 16.16
CA CYS A 62 -38.94 55.94 17.08
C CYS A 62 -37.49 55.47 17.34
N PHE A 63 -37.14 55.22 18.60
CA PHE A 63 -35.78 54.80 18.99
C PHE A 63 -35.81 53.60 19.94
N ASN A 64 -34.75 52.81 19.96
CA ASN A 64 -34.60 51.67 20.90
C ASN A 64 -34.25 52.12 22.33
N ASP A 65 -33.77 53.35 22.51
CA ASP A 65 -33.54 54.00 23.79
C ASP A 65 -34.12 55.43 23.74
N SER A 66 -34.64 55.91 24.86
CA SER A 66 -35.04 57.30 25.08
C SER A 66 -33.92 58.35 24.90
N PHE A 67 -32.65 57.94 25.04
CA PHE A 67 -31.49 58.84 24.99
C PHE A 67 -30.66 58.71 23.70
N ASP A 68 -30.67 57.56 23.03
CA ASP A 68 -29.90 57.33 21.80
C ASP A 68 -30.74 57.62 20.54
N ASN A 69 -30.49 58.79 19.95
CA ASN A 69 -31.13 59.24 18.71
C ASN A 69 -30.40 58.75 17.43
N SER A 70 -29.37 57.88 17.54
CA SER A 70 -28.46 57.59 16.42
C SER A 70 -28.94 56.52 15.42
N ASP A 71 -29.76 55.55 15.84
CA ASP A 71 -30.36 54.53 14.95
C ASP A 71 -31.91 54.64 14.96
N PRO A 72 -32.50 55.60 14.22
CA PRO A 72 -33.96 55.78 14.14
C PRO A 72 -34.64 54.57 13.49
N LEU A 73 -35.59 54.00 14.22
CA LEU A 73 -36.31 52.80 13.83
C LEU A 73 -37.43 53.13 12.84
N SER A 74 -37.09 53.04 11.54
CA SER A 74 -38.01 53.24 10.42
C SER A 74 -39.29 52.40 10.55
N VAL A 75 -40.45 53.05 10.48
CA VAL A 75 -41.78 52.42 10.52
C VAL A 75 -42.71 53.05 9.48
N LEU A 76 -43.59 52.23 8.90
CA LEU A 76 -44.64 52.67 7.98
C LEU A 76 -45.92 52.99 8.78
N GLU A 77 -46.38 54.22 8.69
CA GLU A 77 -47.61 54.68 9.33
C GLU A 77 -48.86 54.21 8.57
N ILE A 78 -49.77 53.53 9.26
CA ILE A 78 -51.13 53.22 8.78
C ILE A 78 -52.11 54.14 9.52
N ILE A 79 -52.76 55.04 8.76
CA ILE A 79 -53.90 55.81 9.25
C ILE A 79 -55.14 54.91 9.20
N GLN A 80 -55.74 54.66 10.35
CA GLN A 80 -56.86 53.73 10.49
C GLN A 80 -58.07 54.10 9.59
N GLY A 81 -58.35 55.39 9.37
CA GLY A 81 -59.44 55.85 8.48
C GLY A 81 -59.16 55.76 6.96
N LEU A 82 -57.97 55.32 6.54
CA LEU A 82 -57.58 55.18 5.13
C LEU A 82 -57.12 53.75 4.76
N GLY A 83 -56.70 52.98 5.76
CA GLY A 83 -56.20 51.62 5.61
C GLY A 83 -54.88 51.53 4.85
N ALA A 84 -54.45 50.29 4.60
CA ALA A 84 -53.34 49.98 3.72
C ALA A 84 -53.55 48.62 3.04
N GLN A 85 -53.42 48.56 1.72
CA GLN A 85 -53.61 47.33 0.95
C GLN A 85 -52.36 47.00 0.11
N PHE A 86 -51.77 45.84 0.39
CA PHE A 86 -50.51 45.34 -0.19
C PHE A 86 -50.79 44.09 -1.04
N THR A 87 -50.40 44.10 -2.31
CA THR A 87 -50.62 42.99 -3.25
C THR A 87 -49.31 42.31 -3.62
N PHE A 88 -49.17 41.03 -3.28
CA PHE A 88 -47.98 40.22 -3.50
C PHE A 88 -48.25 39.23 -4.66
N PRO A 89 -47.49 39.30 -5.78
CA PRO A 89 -47.78 38.50 -6.96
C PRO A 89 -47.46 37.01 -6.75
N LEU A 90 -48.40 36.13 -7.13
CA LEU A 90 -48.24 34.66 -7.02
C LEU A 90 -47.85 33.97 -8.34
N ALA A 91 -47.86 34.69 -9.46
CA ALA A 91 -47.73 34.12 -10.81
C ALA A 91 -46.32 33.56 -11.15
N SER A 92 -45.31 33.79 -10.30
CA SER A 92 -43.92 33.39 -10.54
C SER A 92 -43.51 32.02 -9.96
N TYR A 93 -44.45 31.26 -9.38
CA TYR A 93 -44.13 30.10 -8.54
C TYR A 93 -44.78 28.79 -9.03
N THR A 94 -44.02 27.70 -8.94
CA THR A 94 -44.41 26.38 -9.48
C THR A 94 -44.77 25.32 -8.43
N GLU A 95 -44.43 25.52 -7.15
CA GLU A 95 -44.74 24.54 -6.10
C GLU A 95 -46.18 24.69 -5.57
N PRO A 96 -46.87 23.57 -5.29
CA PRO A 96 -48.24 23.59 -4.76
C PRO A 96 -48.25 23.92 -3.26
N TYR A 97 -49.15 24.80 -2.83
CA TYR A 97 -49.28 25.30 -1.46
C TYR A 97 -50.75 25.34 -1.01
N SER A 98 -51.01 25.12 0.28
CA SER A 98 -52.33 25.33 0.91
C SER A 98 -52.24 26.06 2.26
N TYR A 99 -51.07 26.61 2.59
CA TYR A 99 -50.80 27.36 3.79
C TYR A 99 -50.15 28.70 3.41
N ILE A 100 -50.76 29.82 3.80
CA ILE A 100 -50.14 31.15 3.71
C ILE A 100 -50.11 31.75 5.10
N GLN A 101 -48.94 32.22 5.53
CA GLN A 101 -48.73 32.88 6.81
C GLN A 101 -48.27 34.33 6.58
N LEU A 102 -48.87 35.22 7.36
CA LEU A 102 -48.62 36.64 7.40
C LEU A 102 -48.16 37.00 8.81
N ASP A 103 -46.87 37.27 8.97
CA ASP A 103 -46.30 37.74 10.23
C ASP A 103 -46.09 39.26 10.18
N VAL A 104 -46.59 39.96 11.19
CA VAL A 104 -46.51 41.42 11.30
C VAL A 104 -45.88 41.81 12.63
N SER A 105 -44.93 42.74 12.59
CA SER A 105 -44.46 43.47 13.79
C SER A 105 -44.88 44.93 13.71
N TYR A 106 -45.36 45.49 14.82
CA TYR A 106 -46.04 46.79 14.84
C TYR A 106 -46.00 47.46 16.21
N VAL A 107 -46.34 48.76 16.25
CA VAL A 107 -46.44 49.60 17.45
C VAL A 107 -47.79 50.32 17.48
N ILE A 108 -48.40 50.38 18.67
CA ILE A 108 -49.64 51.11 18.98
C ILE A 108 -49.32 52.22 19.99
N LEU A 109 -49.78 53.46 19.74
CA LEU A 109 -49.60 54.61 20.65
C LEU A 109 -50.76 54.84 21.64
N SER A 110 -51.92 54.19 21.44
CA SER A 110 -53.16 54.48 22.17
C SER A 110 -54.09 53.27 22.22
N SER A 111 -54.70 53.03 23.39
CA SER A 111 -55.26 51.73 23.79
C SER A 111 -56.72 51.45 23.37
N ALA A 112 -57.25 52.14 22.36
CA ALA A 112 -58.70 52.27 22.18
C ALA A 112 -59.35 51.45 21.04
N ASN A 113 -58.64 51.06 19.98
CA ASN A 113 -59.22 50.32 18.84
C ASN A 113 -58.21 49.37 18.19
N ASP A 114 -58.71 48.20 17.77
CA ASP A 114 -57.94 47.20 17.03
C ASP A 114 -57.91 47.51 15.52
N LEU A 115 -56.78 47.21 14.87
CA LEU A 115 -56.64 47.23 13.42
C LEU A 115 -57.04 45.85 12.86
N LEU A 116 -57.97 45.77 11.90
CA LEU A 116 -58.35 44.50 11.28
C LEU A 116 -57.36 44.16 10.16
N MET A 117 -56.53 43.14 10.36
CA MET A 117 -55.67 42.59 9.31
C MET A 117 -56.37 41.44 8.60
N ASN A 118 -56.28 41.40 7.28
CA ASN A 118 -57.05 40.51 6.42
C ASN A 118 -56.19 39.99 5.25
N ILE A 119 -56.39 38.75 4.83
CA ILE A 119 -55.78 38.15 3.62
C ILE A 119 -56.92 37.80 2.65
N ASN A 120 -56.99 38.50 1.52
CA ASN A 120 -57.94 38.30 0.41
C ASN A 120 -59.45 38.35 0.78
N GLY A 121 -59.82 38.78 2.00
CA GLY A 121 -61.18 38.61 2.53
C GLY A 121 -61.47 37.23 3.13
N LEU A 122 -60.47 36.34 3.14
CA LEU A 122 -60.62 34.90 3.39
C LEU A 122 -60.15 34.47 4.79
N ALA A 123 -59.22 35.22 5.40
CA ALA A 123 -58.81 35.07 6.79
C ALA A 123 -58.56 36.46 7.38
N SER A 124 -59.05 36.73 8.59
CA SER A 124 -58.88 38.03 9.25
C SER A 124 -58.61 37.89 10.75
N LYS A 125 -57.92 38.87 11.32
CA LYS A 125 -57.55 38.93 12.74
C LYS A 125 -57.46 40.38 13.20
N GLN A 126 -58.11 40.69 14.31
CA GLN A 126 -57.95 41.97 15.00
C GLN A 126 -56.56 42.06 15.66
N ILE A 127 -55.91 43.20 15.45
CA ILE A 127 -54.57 43.54 15.91
C ILE A 127 -54.71 44.58 17.02
N GLY A 128 -54.45 44.16 18.26
CA GLY A 128 -54.58 44.98 19.46
C GLY A 128 -53.41 44.86 20.44
N ILE A 129 -53.58 45.49 21.60
CA ILE A 129 -52.67 45.38 22.76
C ILE A 129 -52.70 43.97 23.38
N SER A 130 -53.78 43.21 23.15
CA SER A 130 -53.96 41.81 23.55
C SER A 130 -53.10 40.79 22.78
N SER A 131 -52.35 41.24 21.77
CA SER A 131 -51.42 40.39 21.04
C SER A 131 -50.24 39.92 21.89
N THR A 132 -49.61 38.83 21.47
CA THR A 132 -48.39 38.31 22.08
C THR A 132 -47.24 39.32 21.96
N GLN A 133 -46.87 39.93 23.09
CA GLN A 133 -45.59 40.63 23.21
C GLN A 133 -44.45 39.64 22.90
N SER A 134 -43.51 40.04 22.05
CA SER A 134 -42.40 39.18 21.65
C SER A 134 -41.32 39.15 22.74
N ILE A 135 -41.49 38.31 23.76
CA ILE A 135 -40.82 38.36 25.08
C ILE A 135 -39.26 38.42 25.03
N TYR A 136 -38.65 37.91 23.97
CA TYR A 136 -37.17 37.76 23.84
C TYR A 136 -36.59 38.44 22.59
N SER A 137 -37.27 39.47 22.06
CA SER A 137 -37.15 39.77 20.62
C SER A 137 -36.27 40.96 20.24
N ASP A 138 -36.28 41.99 21.07
CA ASP A 138 -35.61 43.30 21.02
C ASP A 138 -35.92 43.96 22.39
N PRO A 139 -35.40 45.15 22.76
CA PRO A 139 -35.90 45.87 23.95
C PRO A 139 -37.43 45.98 23.92
N SER A 140 -38.09 45.66 25.03
CA SER A 140 -39.55 45.67 25.17
C SER A 140 -40.17 47.08 25.17
N GLN A 141 -39.34 48.10 24.93
CA GLN A 141 -39.64 49.52 25.02
C GLN A 141 -39.05 50.22 23.79
N ILE A 142 -39.90 50.74 22.91
CA ILE A 142 -39.50 51.58 21.78
C ILE A 142 -40.03 52.99 22.04
N PHE A 143 -39.18 54.00 21.96
CA PHE A 143 -39.52 55.39 22.27
C PHE A 143 -39.92 56.16 21.02
N CYS A 144 -41.22 56.18 20.70
CA CYS A 144 -41.79 56.96 19.60
C CYS A 144 -42.33 58.30 20.13
N TYR A 145 -41.92 59.43 19.56
CA TYR A 145 -42.29 60.78 20.04
C TYR A 145 -42.05 60.99 21.56
N ARG A 146 -40.96 60.44 22.09
CA ARG A 146 -40.62 60.41 23.54
C ARG A 146 -41.63 59.67 24.44
N ARG A 147 -42.65 59.01 23.88
CA ARG A 147 -43.50 58.07 24.62
C ARG A 147 -42.89 56.68 24.55
N GLN A 148 -42.79 56.02 25.70
CA GLN A 148 -42.46 54.60 25.77
C GLN A 148 -43.62 53.80 25.15
N THR A 149 -43.30 52.93 24.20
CA THR A 149 -44.25 52.05 23.50
C THR A 149 -43.77 50.61 23.57
N VAL A 150 -44.66 49.64 23.34
CA VAL A 150 -44.28 48.21 23.25
C VAL A 150 -44.32 47.79 21.79
N LEU A 151 -43.32 47.00 21.36
CA LEU A 151 -43.36 46.30 20.08
C LEU A 151 -44.24 45.07 20.21
N TYR A 152 -45.27 44.99 19.37
CA TYR A 152 -46.17 43.87 19.28
C TYR A 152 -45.85 43.02 18.04
N THR A 153 -46.15 41.73 18.12
CA THR A 153 -46.01 40.77 17.02
C THR A 153 -47.26 39.91 16.91
N THR A 154 -47.75 39.71 15.69
CA THR A 154 -48.94 38.90 15.43
C THR A 154 -48.82 38.16 14.10
N SER A 155 -49.25 36.91 14.10
CA SER A 155 -49.39 36.10 12.88
C SER A 155 -50.87 35.91 12.53
N LEU A 156 -51.17 35.95 11.23
CA LEU A 156 -52.44 35.52 10.63
C LEU A 156 -52.14 34.44 9.60
N VAL A 157 -52.99 33.41 9.58
CA VAL A 157 -52.82 32.20 8.78
C VAL A 157 -54.05 31.99 7.92
N LEU A 158 -53.81 31.71 6.64
CA LEU A 158 -54.81 31.27 5.67
C LEU A 158 -54.53 29.81 5.30
N ASN A 159 -55.28 28.89 5.91
CA ASN A 159 -55.18 27.43 5.73
C ASN A 159 -55.91 26.94 4.45
N GLN A 160 -55.77 27.65 3.33
CA GLN A 160 -56.31 27.22 2.04
C GLN A 160 -55.49 27.75 0.86
N GLN A 161 -55.57 27.06 -0.28
CA GLN A 161 -54.95 27.47 -1.52
C GLN A 161 -55.71 28.65 -2.15
N ILE A 162 -54.99 29.70 -2.55
CA ILE A 162 -55.52 30.80 -3.37
C ILE A 162 -55.59 30.33 -4.84
N SER A 163 -56.64 30.71 -5.57
CA SER A 163 -56.83 30.29 -6.96
C SER A 163 -55.68 30.73 -7.87
N SER A 164 -55.26 29.85 -8.78
CA SER A 164 -54.14 30.13 -9.70
C SER A 164 -54.37 31.43 -10.48
N GLY A 165 -53.37 32.31 -10.49
CA GLY A 165 -53.44 33.64 -11.10
C GLY A 165 -54.00 34.76 -10.22
N GLN A 166 -54.56 34.46 -9.04
CA GLN A 166 -54.86 35.48 -8.02
C GLN A 166 -53.62 35.79 -7.18
N ASN A 167 -53.46 37.05 -6.77
CA ASN A 167 -52.39 37.50 -5.89
C ASN A 167 -52.77 37.36 -4.41
N VAL A 168 -51.79 37.34 -3.51
CA VAL A 168 -52.06 37.56 -2.08
C VAL A 168 -52.34 39.05 -1.90
N VAL A 169 -53.45 39.40 -1.24
CA VAL A 169 -53.83 40.77 -0.93
C VAL A 169 -53.94 40.89 0.58
N VAL A 170 -52.94 41.52 1.20
CA VAL A 170 -52.96 41.83 2.63
C VAL A 170 -53.56 43.21 2.81
N GLN A 171 -54.65 43.29 3.56
CA GLN A 171 -55.39 44.51 3.83
C GLN A 171 -55.40 44.79 5.33
N PHE A 172 -55.17 46.05 5.69
CA PHE A 172 -55.27 46.56 7.05
C PHE A 172 -56.36 47.62 7.11
N ASP A 173 -57.50 47.25 7.68
CA ASP A 173 -58.68 48.12 7.83
C ASP A 173 -58.76 48.65 9.27
N GLY A 174 -58.91 49.96 9.42
CA GLY A 174 -59.13 50.57 10.73
C GLY A 174 -60.60 50.89 10.98
N THR A 175 -61.07 50.64 12.20
CA THR A 175 -62.46 50.90 12.61
C THR A 175 -62.70 52.32 13.14
N SER A 176 -61.64 53.15 13.25
CA SER A 176 -61.71 54.50 13.81
C SER A 176 -60.86 55.50 13.02
N SER A 177 -61.32 56.75 12.88
CA SER A 177 -60.68 57.73 11.98
C SER A 177 -59.43 58.41 12.54
N ASN A 178 -59.16 58.33 13.85
CA ASN A 178 -58.30 59.29 14.56
C ASN A 178 -57.03 58.69 15.21
N MET A 179 -56.63 57.46 14.89
CA MET A 179 -55.45 56.82 15.52
C MET A 179 -54.46 56.24 14.51
N MET A 180 -53.18 56.26 14.90
CA MET A 180 -52.04 55.84 14.09
C MET A 180 -51.52 54.48 14.58
N THR A 181 -51.38 53.52 13.67
CA THR A 181 -50.71 52.23 13.93
C THR A 181 -49.45 52.15 13.06
N TYR A 182 -48.31 51.81 13.65
CA TYR A 182 -47.02 51.83 12.95
C TYR A 182 -46.54 50.41 12.66
N LEU A 183 -46.33 50.11 11.40
CA LEU A 183 -45.84 48.82 10.90
C LEU A 183 -44.31 48.83 10.88
N ARG A 184 -43.66 47.87 11.55
CA ARG A 184 -42.20 47.69 11.53
C ARG A 184 -41.77 46.63 10.52
N SER A 185 -42.55 45.57 10.35
CA SER A 185 -42.31 44.57 9.30
C SER A 185 -43.57 43.83 8.85
N ILE A 186 -43.59 43.42 7.58
CA ILE A 186 -44.51 42.42 7.03
C ILE A 186 -43.69 41.28 6.44
N LYS A 187 -43.89 40.04 6.89
CA LYS A 187 -43.36 38.85 6.22
C LYS A 187 -44.53 38.00 5.72
N VAL A 188 -44.50 37.65 4.45
CA VAL A 188 -45.44 36.71 3.83
C VAL A 188 -44.66 35.45 3.47
N SER A 189 -45.16 34.30 3.93
CA SER A 189 -44.65 32.97 3.58
C SER A 189 -45.77 32.09 3.07
N LYS A 190 -45.40 31.13 2.22
CA LYS A 190 -46.26 30.03 1.77
C LYS A 190 -45.67 28.72 2.25
N ASN A 191 -46.51 27.71 2.40
CA ASN A 191 -46.11 26.33 2.62
C ASN A 191 -47.23 25.38 2.17
N CYS A 192 -47.00 24.08 2.23
CA CYS A 192 -48.08 23.09 2.15
C CYS A 192 -48.73 22.85 3.52
N THR A 193 -47.93 22.83 4.59
CA THR A 193 -48.41 22.70 5.98
C THR A 193 -47.60 23.61 6.89
N PRO A 194 -48.09 23.93 8.10
CA PRO A 194 -47.23 24.40 9.18
C PRO A 194 -45.99 23.51 9.33
N ASN A 195 -44.87 24.11 9.72
CA ASN A 195 -43.62 23.44 10.10
C ASN A 195 -42.97 22.49 9.06
N CYS A 196 -43.42 22.53 7.80
CA CYS A 196 -42.83 21.76 6.72
C CYS A 196 -41.58 22.44 6.15
N SER A 197 -40.53 21.66 5.89
CA SER A 197 -39.28 22.07 5.24
C SER A 197 -39.27 21.72 3.74
N LYS A 198 -39.99 20.65 3.32
CA LYS A 198 -40.12 20.26 1.92
C LYS A 198 -41.48 19.67 1.59
N CYS A 199 -42.22 20.29 0.68
CA CYS A 199 -43.55 19.85 0.26
C CYS A 199 -43.53 18.62 -0.67
N GLN A 200 -44.64 17.90 -0.65
CA GLN A 200 -44.95 16.73 -1.49
C GLN A 200 -46.17 17.02 -2.39
N SER A 201 -47.17 17.74 -1.86
CA SER A 201 -48.34 18.24 -2.58
C SER A 201 -48.86 19.50 -1.87
N ALA A 202 -49.92 20.13 -2.39
CA ALA A 202 -50.50 21.35 -1.81
C ALA A 202 -50.76 21.24 -0.30
N ASN A 203 -51.19 20.07 0.17
CA ASN A 203 -51.59 19.84 1.56
C ASN A 203 -50.63 18.89 2.30
N SER A 204 -49.58 18.36 1.64
CA SER A 204 -48.75 17.26 2.16
C SER A 204 -47.27 17.62 2.19
N CYS A 205 -46.62 17.30 3.30
CA CYS A 205 -45.21 17.48 3.57
C CYS A 205 -44.42 16.17 3.40
N SER A 206 -43.20 16.26 2.88
CA SER A 206 -42.24 15.14 2.79
C SER A 206 -41.13 15.18 3.86
N MET A 207 -40.85 16.35 4.43
CA MET A 207 -39.80 16.57 5.44
C MET A 207 -40.13 17.81 6.27
N CYS A 208 -40.16 17.67 7.59
CA CYS A 208 -40.41 18.77 8.53
C CYS A 208 -39.13 19.56 8.84
N TYR A 209 -39.27 20.72 9.47
CA TYR A 209 -38.14 21.40 10.12
C TYR A 209 -37.63 20.63 11.34
N ASP A 210 -36.36 20.85 11.70
CA ASP A 210 -35.69 20.15 12.80
C ASP A 210 -36.44 20.28 14.14
N GLY A 211 -36.67 19.13 14.78
CA GLY A 211 -37.40 19.02 16.05
C GLY A 211 -38.92 18.81 15.91
N TYR A 212 -39.47 18.78 14.69
CA TYR A 212 -40.87 18.43 14.42
C TYR A 212 -40.98 17.05 13.75
N SER A 213 -41.90 16.22 14.23
CA SER A 213 -42.20 14.90 13.64
C SER A 213 -43.13 15.03 12.43
N LEU A 214 -42.93 14.19 11.41
CA LEU A 214 -43.92 14.02 10.34
C LEU A 214 -45.01 13.04 10.81
N TYR A 215 -46.28 13.42 10.65
CA TYR A 215 -47.45 12.58 10.94
C TYR A 215 -48.31 12.44 9.70
N SER A 216 -48.82 11.23 9.44
CA SER A 216 -49.73 10.95 8.32
C SER A 216 -51.10 10.56 8.84
N PHE A 217 -52.14 11.21 8.31
CA PHE A 217 -53.53 10.85 8.58
C PHE A 217 -53.94 9.64 7.73
N ASP A 218 -54.67 8.68 8.30
CA ASP A 218 -54.99 7.38 7.66
C ASP A 218 -55.75 7.46 6.32
N SER A 219 -56.34 8.63 6.02
CA SER A 219 -57.04 8.96 4.78
C SER A 219 -56.74 10.40 4.30
N GLY A 220 -55.59 10.96 4.72
CA GLY A 220 -55.22 12.35 4.45
C GLY A 220 -53.74 12.52 4.10
N PRO A 221 -53.26 13.77 3.99
CA PRO A 221 -51.87 14.06 3.72
C PRO A 221 -50.98 13.82 4.96
N SER A 222 -49.67 13.85 4.72
CA SER A 222 -48.67 13.94 5.77
C SER A 222 -48.48 15.40 6.17
N VAL A 223 -48.57 15.73 7.45
CA VAL A 223 -48.36 17.08 7.99
C VAL A 223 -47.33 17.06 9.10
N CYS A 224 -46.72 18.20 9.39
CA CYS A 224 -45.77 18.30 10.49
C CYS A 224 -46.45 18.56 11.83
N GLU A 225 -45.82 18.05 12.87
CA GLU A 225 -46.10 18.33 14.28
C GLU A 225 -46.11 19.84 14.55
N GLN A 226 -47.06 20.27 15.38
CA GLN A 226 -47.20 21.62 15.92
C GLN A 226 -47.12 21.54 17.43
N VAL A 227 -46.42 22.48 18.07
CA VAL A 227 -46.17 22.49 19.53
C VAL A 227 -46.78 23.75 20.13
N GLY A 228 -47.50 23.62 21.25
CA GLY A 228 -48.02 24.77 22.01
C GLY A 228 -49.22 25.52 21.39
N VAL A 229 -49.73 25.10 20.22
CA VAL A 229 -50.91 25.71 19.55
C VAL A 229 -52.11 24.73 19.49
N CYS A 230 -52.07 23.65 20.26
CA CYS A 230 -53.07 22.59 20.23
C CYS A 230 -54.33 22.97 21.03
N SER A 231 -55.50 22.79 20.41
CA SER A 231 -56.82 23.02 21.03
C SER A 231 -57.25 21.85 21.93
N THR A 232 -56.67 20.67 21.74
CA THR A 232 -56.92 19.47 22.57
C THR A 232 -56.35 19.67 23.97
N ALA A 233 -57.19 19.60 25.00
CA ALA A 233 -56.77 19.78 26.38
C ALA A 233 -55.63 18.81 26.78
N ASN A 234 -54.62 19.35 27.47
CA ASN A 234 -53.39 18.65 27.87
C ASN A 234 -52.51 18.11 26.72
N CYS A 235 -52.84 18.38 25.45
CA CYS A 235 -51.97 18.05 24.33
C CYS A 235 -50.75 18.99 24.31
N PHE A 236 -49.53 18.44 24.24
CA PHE A 236 -48.30 19.22 24.11
C PHE A 236 -47.99 19.50 22.64
N SER A 237 -48.18 18.48 21.79
CA SER A 237 -48.01 18.60 20.35
C SER A 237 -49.00 17.75 19.55
N CYS A 238 -49.43 18.30 18.42
CA CYS A 238 -50.55 17.83 17.62
C CYS A 238 -50.22 17.93 16.12
N ALA A 239 -50.98 17.20 15.31
CA ALA A 239 -51.10 17.43 13.88
C ALA A 239 -52.48 18.03 13.59
N GLN A 240 -52.56 19.01 12.69
CA GLN A 240 -53.82 19.60 12.26
C GLN A 240 -53.95 19.52 10.73
N TYR A 241 -55.11 19.06 10.26
CA TYR A 241 -55.47 19.04 8.83
C TYR A 241 -56.98 19.25 8.65
N SER A 242 -57.37 20.17 7.76
CA SER A 242 -58.78 20.47 7.43
C SER A 242 -59.69 20.64 8.66
N GLY A 243 -59.22 21.39 9.65
CA GLY A 243 -59.92 21.65 10.92
C GLY A 243 -59.94 20.48 11.92
N LYS A 244 -59.48 19.28 11.54
CA LYS A 244 -59.28 18.16 12.48
C LYS A 244 -57.92 18.30 13.14
N GLU A 245 -57.88 18.20 14.46
CA GLU A 245 -56.67 18.09 15.25
C GLU A 245 -56.53 16.67 15.80
N VAL A 246 -55.31 16.14 15.81
CA VAL A 246 -54.96 14.84 16.40
C VAL A 246 -53.76 15.07 17.32
N CYS A 247 -53.86 14.70 18.59
CA CYS A 247 -52.72 14.81 19.48
C CYS A 247 -51.66 13.74 19.17
N LEU A 248 -50.39 14.14 19.17
CA LEU A 248 -49.22 13.30 18.89
C LEU A 248 -48.41 13.03 20.16
N LYS A 249 -48.25 14.05 21.01
CA LYS A 249 -47.57 13.94 22.32
C LYS A 249 -48.38 14.71 23.35
N CYS A 250 -48.67 14.06 24.46
CA CYS A 250 -49.33 14.70 25.59
C CYS A 250 -48.36 15.51 26.44
N SER A 251 -48.88 16.47 27.19
CA SER A 251 -48.15 17.13 28.26
C SER A 251 -47.70 16.09 29.27
N SER A 252 -46.49 16.25 29.83
CA SER A 252 -45.95 15.35 30.84
C SER A 252 -46.97 15.16 31.96
N GLY A 253 -47.22 13.90 32.37
CA GLY A 253 -48.29 13.55 33.32
C GLY A 253 -49.50 12.86 32.69
N PHE A 254 -49.69 13.03 31.38
CA PHE A 254 -50.79 12.47 30.61
C PHE A 254 -50.26 11.48 29.57
N ASN A 255 -51.04 10.46 29.25
CA ASN A 255 -50.73 9.49 28.20
C ASN A 255 -51.72 9.62 27.03
N LEU A 256 -51.22 9.37 25.82
CA LEU A 256 -52.04 9.41 24.61
C LEU A 256 -52.88 8.12 24.52
N ASN A 257 -54.19 8.25 24.63
CA ASN A 257 -55.10 7.12 24.52
C ASN A 257 -55.27 6.64 23.07
N SER A 258 -55.98 5.53 22.87
CA SER A 258 -56.28 4.97 21.54
C SER A 258 -57.03 5.97 20.63
N SER A 259 -57.89 6.80 21.23
CA SER A 259 -58.65 7.88 20.57
C SER A 259 -57.85 9.16 20.30
N LYS A 260 -56.53 9.16 20.54
CA LYS A 260 -55.61 10.31 20.36
C LYS A 260 -55.93 11.53 21.23
N GLN A 261 -56.53 11.31 22.40
CA GLN A 261 -56.73 12.29 23.46
C GLN A 261 -55.76 12.04 24.62
N CYS A 262 -55.56 13.04 25.47
CA CYS A 262 -54.57 13.02 26.55
C CYS A 262 -55.22 12.79 27.92
N ASP A 263 -55.28 11.53 28.32
CA ASP A 263 -55.86 11.10 29.60
C ASP A 263 -54.81 11.10 30.71
N GLN A 264 -55.24 11.33 31.96
CA GLN A 264 -54.37 11.12 33.11
C GLN A 264 -54.12 9.63 33.33
N ASN A 265 -52.87 9.28 33.63
CA ASN A 265 -52.54 7.94 34.10
C ASN A 265 -53.18 7.70 35.48
N SER A 266 -54.22 6.86 35.49
CA SER A 266 -54.75 6.23 36.70
C SER A 266 -54.03 4.88 36.93
N PRO A 267 -53.86 4.37 38.17
CA PRO A 267 -54.44 4.83 39.43
C PRO A 267 -53.98 6.23 39.84
N ALA A 268 -54.90 7.01 40.38
CA ALA A 268 -54.56 8.32 40.93
C ALA A 268 -53.52 8.17 42.06
N PRO A 269 -52.43 8.96 42.07
CA PRO A 269 -51.71 9.19 43.32
C PRO A 269 -52.66 9.82 44.34
N LEU A 270 -52.50 9.47 45.62
CA LEU A 270 -53.37 9.93 46.72
C LEU A 270 -53.35 11.46 46.94
N SER A 271 -52.50 12.19 46.23
CA SER A 271 -52.58 13.63 46.02
C SER A 271 -52.23 13.98 44.57
N PRO A 272 -52.89 14.99 43.95
CA PRO A 272 -52.47 15.51 42.65
C PRO A 272 -51.10 16.20 42.77
N CYS A 273 -50.26 16.05 41.75
CA CYS A 273 -48.96 16.74 41.69
C CYS A 273 -49.14 18.27 41.66
N GLN A 274 -48.14 19.01 42.16
CA GLN A 274 -48.19 20.48 42.17
C GLN A 274 -48.16 21.05 40.75
N ALA A 275 -48.60 22.31 40.58
CA ALA A 275 -48.76 22.95 39.26
C ALA A 275 -47.46 23.08 38.42
N ASN A 276 -46.29 22.89 39.02
CA ASN A 276 -44.98 22.83 38.37
C ASN A 276 -44.40 21.40 38.29
N GLN A 277 -45.24 20.37 38.45
CA GLN A 277 -44.87 18.95 38.44
C GLN A 277 -45.80 18.13 37.53
N TYR A 278 -45.34 16.93 37.16
CA TYR A 278 -46.08 15.93 36.40
C TYR A 278 -45.91 14.51 36.98
N SER A 279 -46.88 13.62 36.74
CA SER A 279 -46.79 12.22 37.15
C SER A 279 -46.03 11.37 36.13
N PHE A 280 -45.00 10.66 36.56
CA PHE A 280 -44.28 9.67 35.75
C PHE A 280 -43.90 8.46 36.61
N GLY A 281 -44.25 7.25 36.17
CA GLY A 281 -44.04 6.02 36.95
C GLY A 281 -44.68 6.05 38.35
N GLY A 282 -45.79 6.77 38.53
CA GLY A 282 -46.46 6.94 39.82
C GLY A 282 -45.79 7.93 40.80
N LYS A 283 -44.79 8.71 40.33
CA LYS A 283 -44.12 9.74 41.13
C LYS A 283 -44.26 11.11 40.49
N CYS A 284 -44.42 12.16 41.29
CA CYS A 284 -44.40 13.54 40.80
C CYS A 284 -42.94 13.97 40.52
N GLN A 285 -42.66 14.40 39.29
CA GLN A 285 -41.39 14.98 38.85
C GLN A 285 -41.60 16.47 38.51
N PRO A 286 -40.67 17.39 38.83
CA PRO A 286 -40.77 18.79 38.42
C PRO A 286 -40.57 18.95 36.91
N PHE A 287 -41.19 19.96 36.30
CA PHE A 287 -40.81 20.40 34.96
C PHE A 287 -39.39 21.01 34.96
N SER A 288 -38.73 21.01 33.81
CA SER A 288 -37.42 21.66 33.65
C SER A 288 -37.51 23.14 34.00
N SER A 289 -36.60 23.59 34.86
CA SER A 289 -36.42 25.00 35.23
C SER A 289 -35.48 25.75 34.28
N ILE A 290 -34.86 25.05 33.33
CA ILE A 290 -33.82 25.58 32.45
C ILE A 290 -34.36 25.71 31.02
N GLY A 291 -34.32 26.93 30.50
CA GLY A 291 -34.70 27.24 29.14
C GLY A 291 -33.72 28.22 28.50
N TYR A 292 -33.62 28.17 27.17
CA TYR A 292 -32.75 29.02 26.37
C TYR A 292 -33.52 29.60 25.20
N TYR A 293 -33.26 30.84 24.82
CA TYR A 293 -33.80 31.45 23.61
C TYR A 293 -32.69 31.77 22.62
N GLN A 294 -33.00 31.69 21.33
CA GLN A 294 -32.05 32.05 20.28
C GLN A 294 -32.06 33.56 20.03
N ASP A 295 -30.90 34.20 20.14
CA ASP A 295 -30.73 35.62 19.84
C ASP A 295 -30.84 35.89 18.32
N ARG A 296 -31.56 36.97 17.94
CA ARG A 296 -31.83 37.30 16.53
C ARG A 296 -30.59 37.80 15.78
N GLN A 297 -29.66 38.47 16.47
CA GLN A 297 -28.54 39.17 15.86
C GLN A 297 -27.29 38.28 15.79
N THR A 298 -27.05 37.47 16.83
CA THR A 298 -25.89 36.57 16.90
C THR A 298 -26.20 35.12 16.56
N GLY A 299 -27.47 34.72 16.54
CA GLY A 299 -27.89 33.32 16.41
C GLY A 299 -27.55 32.44 17.63
N SER A 300 -26.92 33.01 18.66
CA SER A 300 -26.47 32.30 19.87
C SER A 300 -27.61 32.08 20.86
N PHE A 301 -27.63 30.94 21.52
CA PHE A 301 -28.56 30.66 22.59
C PHE A 301 -28.19 31.40 23.88
N LYS A 302 -29.16 32.07 24.50
CA LYS A 302 -29.05 32.80 25.76
C LYS A 302 -30.01 32.18 26.78
N LEU A 303 -29.59 32.09 28.03
CA LEU A 303 -30.43 31.55 29.11
C LEU A 303 -31.68 32.43 29.29
N ILE A 304 -32.85 31.81 29.45
CA ILE A 304 -34.09 32.50 29.80
C ILE A 304 -34.00 32.96 31.25
N ASN A 305 -34.16 34.26 31.49
CA ASN A 305 -34.21 34.81 32.84
C ASN A 305 -35.55 34.44 33.49
N SER A 306 -35.49 33.63 34.54
CA SER A 306 -36.67 33.15 35.29
C SER A 306 -37.47 34.25 35.98
N ALA A 307 -36.89 35.45 36.17
CA ALA A 307 -37.60 36.64 36.65
C ALA A 307 -38.50 37.30 35.58
N ILE A 308 -38.32 36.95 34.30
CA ILE A 308 -39.13 37.44 33.17
C ILE A 308 -40.17 36.38 32.78
N VAL A 309 -39.78 35.10 32.71
CA VAL A 309 -40.66 33.97 32.38
C VAL A 309 -40.37 32.76 33.25
N ASP A 310 -41.40 32.26 33.93
CA ASP A 310 -41.34 30.99 34.65
C ASP A 310 -41.31 29.81 33.66
N VAL A 311 -40.11 29.33 33.36
CA VAL A 311 -39.86 28.22 32.41
C VAL A 311 -40.68 26.98 32.75
N GLN A 312 -40.84 26.65 34.04
CA GLN A 312 -41.60 25.47 34.49
C GLN A 312 -43.09 25.61 34.16
N LYS A 313 -43.68 26.77 34.46
CA LYS A 313 -45.11 27.03 34.20
C LYS A 313 -45.41 27.24 32.71
N THR A 314 -44.53 27.91 31.98
CA THR A 314 -44.75 28.33 30.59
C THR A 314 -44.52 27.22 29.57
N TYR A 315 -43.38 26.51 29.63
CA TYR A 315 -43.00 25.54 28.58
C TYR A 315 -43.24 24.08 28.96
N LYS A 316 -43.30 23.76 30.26
CA LYS A 316 -43.66 22.44 30.81
C LYS A 316 -42.83 21.26 30.25
N CYS A 317 -41.56 21.49 29.95
CA CYS A 317 -40.66 20.44 29.45
C CYS A 317 -40.34 19.40 30.54
N PRO A 318 -40.16 18.10 30.18
CA PRO A 318 -39.65 17.07 31.09
C PRO A 318 -38.33 17.46 31.77
N GLN A 319 -38.12 17.01 33.02
CA GLN A 319 -36.99 17.44 33.85
C GLN A 319 -35.62 17.32 33.18
N ASN A 320 -35.41 16.27 32.38
CA ASN A 320 -34.13 15.91 31.76
C ASN A 320 -33.93 16.56 30.37
N SER A 321 -34.66 17.64 30.07
CA SER A 321 -34.66 18.32 28.77
C SER A 321 -34.69 19.84 28.93
N LEU A 322 -34.23 20.57 27.91
CA LEU A 322 -34.22 22.04 27.92
C LEU A 322 -35.44 22.58 27.17
N ALA A 323 -35.99 23.69 27.64
CA ALA A 323 -36.94 24.47 26.87
C ALA A 323 -36.17 25.37 25.88
N ILE A 324 -36.01 24.92 24.63
CA ILE A 324 -35.27 25.65 23.59
C ILE A 324 -36.26 26.47 22.75
N VAL A 325 -36.24 27.79 22.90
CA VAL A 325 -37.02 28.76 22.11
C VAL A 325 -36.21 29.18 20.89
N LEU A 326 -36.48 28.53 19.76
CA LEU A 326 -36.00 28.91 18.43
C LEU A 326 -36.73 30.14 17.92
N LYS A 327 -36.01 31.02 17.21
CA LYS A 327 -36.55 32.27 16.66
C LYS A 327 -36.55 32.23 15.14
N ASP A 328 -37.42 31.40 14.57
CA ASP A 328 -37.70 31.37 13.14
C ASP A 328 -38.46 32.65 12.72
N ASN A 329 -37.69 33.72 12.51
CA ASN A 329 -38.16 35.04 12.09
C ASN A 329 -38.98 35.79 13.16
N ASN A 330 -40.30 35.68 13.10
CA ASN A 330 -41.26 36.53 13.81
C ASN A 330 -42.16 35.73 14.78
N TYR A 331 -42.20 34.40 14.67
CA TYR A 331 -42.81 33.52 15.67
C TYR A 331 -41.74 32.92 16.60
N GLN A 332 -42.16 32.55 17.81
CA GLN A 332 -41.32 31.83 18.77
C GLN A 332 -41.74 30.36 18.77
N ASN A 333 -40.87 29.51 18.23
CA ASN A 333 -41.03 28.05 18.27
C ASN A 333 -40.31 27.53 19.52
N TYR A 334 -41.01 26.91 20.47
CA TYR A 334 -40.34 26.27 21.61
C TYR A 334 -40.37 24.74 21.49
N GLN A 335 -39.24 24.11 21.77
CA GLN A 335 -39.04 22.66 21.68
C GLN A 335 -38.43 22.15 22.98
N CYS A 336 -39.03 21.11 23.56
CA CYS A 336 -38.47 20.40 24.71
C CYS A 336 -37.49 19.33 24.22
N ARG A 337 -36.20 19.66 24.14
CA ARG A 337 -35.16 18.74 23.67
C ARG A 337 -33.79 19.06 24.26
N CYS A 338 -32.82 18.18 24.00
CA CYS A 338 -31.41 18.48 24.20
C CYS A 338 -30.81 19.17 22.95
N MET A 339 -29.74 19.94 23.18
CA MET A 339 -29.02 20.67 22.13
C MET A 339 -28.44 19.73 21.07
N PHE A 340 -27.94 18.56 21.50
CA PHE A 340 -27.20 17.63 20.67
C PHE A 340 -28.08 16.53 20.06
N ALA A 341 -27.86 16.26 18.77
CA ALA A 341 -28.45 15.10 18.11
C ALA A 341 -28.08 13.80 18.84
N ASN A 342 -29.04 12.87 18.91
CA ASN A 342 -28.95 11.58 19.62
C ASN A 342 -28.70 11.67 21.14
N CYS A 343 -28.90 12.84 21.75
CA CYS A 343 -28.93 13.00 23.21
C CYS A 343 -30.36 12.80 23.76
N THR A 344 -30.50 12.02 24.83
CA THR A 344 -31.79 11.69 25.46
C THR A 344 -31.99 12.32 26.85
N ALA A 345 -30.90 12.72 27.52
CA ALA A 345 -30.94 13.52 28.75
C ALA A 345 -29.77 14.51 28.78
N CYS A 346 -30.04 15.74 29.24
CA CYS A 346 -29.04 16.81 29.33
C CYS A 346 -29.33 17.76 30.49
N SER A 347 -28.25 18.19 31.15
CA SER A 347 -28.23 19.07 32.32
C SER A 347 -27.95 20.54 31.96
N SER A 348 -27.30 20.78 30.82
CA SER A 348 -26.99 22.11 30.29
C SER A 348 -27.07 22.11 28.76
N ILE A 349 -26.93 23.27 28.14
CA ILE A 349 -26.85 23.38 26.67
C ILE A 349 -25.54 22.80 26.08
N ASP A 350 -24.49 22.70 26.90
CA ASP A 350 -23.15 22.28 26.50
C ASP A 350 -22.82 20.82 26.87
N THR A 351 -23.71 20.13 27.60
CA THR A 351 -23.54 18.73 28.03
C THR A 351 -24.62 17.80 27.47
N CYS A 352 -24.24 16.57 27.17
CA CYS A 352 -25.18 15.44 27.11
C CYS A 352 -24.86 14.47 28.24
N ASP A 353 -25.86 14.17 29.08
CA ASP A 353 -25.70 13.26 30.21
C ASP A 353 -25.98 11.80 29.79
N LEU A 354 -26.82 11.60 28.77
CA LEU A 354 -27.17 10.28 28.23
C LEU A 354 -27.38 10.35 26.72
N CYS A 355 -26.59 9.58 25.97
CA CYS A 355 -26.80 9.35 24.53
C CYS A 355 -27.74 8.16 24.28
N ILE A 356 -28.30 8.06 23.07
CA ILE A 356 -28.97 6.84 22.59
C ILE A 356 -27.97 5.66 22.61
N THR A 357 -28.45 4.46 22.97
CA THR A 357 -27.68 3.21 23.06
C THR A 357 -26.74 2.99 21.85
N GLY A 358 -25.46 2.71 22.12
CA GLY A 358 -24.42 2.51 21.10
C GLY A 358 -23.73 3.80 20.63
N MET A 359 -23.91 4.91 21.36
CA MET A 359 -23.27 6.20 21.09
C MET A 359 -22.65 6.77 22.38
N GLU A 360 -21.60 7.59 22.23
CA GLU A 360 -20.87 8.25 23.32
C GLU A 360 -20.79 9.76 23.06
N PHE A 361 -20.78 10.58 24.11
CA PHE A 361 -20.72 12.04 23.96
C PHE A 361 -19.27 12.51 23.75
N SER A 362 -18.97 12.94 22.53
CA SER A 362 -17.67 13.53 22.20
C SER A 362 -17.66 15.01 22.56
N GLN A 363 -16.98 15.36 23.66
CA GLN A 363 -16.76 16.77 24.06
C GLN A 363 -16.05 17.58 22.96
N SER A 364 -15.09 16.98 22.25
CA SER A 364 -14.34 17.67 21.18
C SER A 364 -15.14 17.89 19.88
N GLN A 365 -16.26 17.19 19.68
CA GLN A 365 -17.15 17.39 18.54
C GLN A 365 -18.56 17.87 18.93
N MET A 366 -18.79 18.13 20.23
CA MET A 366 -20.06 18.58 20.83
C MET A 366 -21.28 17.81 20.27
N LYS A 367 -21.24 16.47 20.33
CA LYS A 367 -22.35 15.60 19.91
C LYS A 367 -22.20 14.17 20.44
N CYS A 368 -23.33 13.46 20.53
CA CYS A 368 -23.33 12.00 20.64
C CYS A 368 -22.84 11.39 19.33
N ILE A 369 -21.59 10.92 19.30
CA ILE A 369 -21.07 10.15 18.18
C ILE A 369 -21.49 8.70 18.36
N LYS A 370 -22.05 8.09 17.30
CA LYS A 370 -22.11 6.63 17.22
C LYS A 370 -20.68 6.11 17.37
N LEU A 371 -20.45 5.15 18.27
CA LEU A 371 -19.12 4.62 18.53
C LEU A 371 -18.50 4.16 17.20
N THR A 372 -17.51 4.92 16.71
CA THR A 372 -17.00 4.77 15.32
C THR A 372 -15.99 3.63 15.20
N TYR A 373 -15.86 2.80 16.24
CA TYR A 373 -15.36 1.45 16.09
C TYR A 373 -16.37 0.66 15.27
N SER A 374 -16.02 0.37 14.01
CA SER A 374 -16.61 -0.77 13.31
C SER A 374 -16.55 -1.99 14.22
N GLN A 375 -17.60 -2.82 14.20
CA GLN A 375 -17.73 -4.07 14.96
C GLN A 375 -16.38 -4.73 15.19
N ASN A 376 -16.04 -5.10 16.44
CA ASN A 376 -14.68 -5.54 16.76
C ASN A 376 -14.44 -6.97 16.26
N SER A 377 -14.22 -7.08 14.96
CA SER A 377 -13.77 -8.28 14.27
C SER A 377 -12.36 -8.64 14.72
N TYR A 378 -12.08 -9.93 14.63
CA TYR A 378 -10.78 -10.48 14.96
C TYR A 378 -10.34 -11.48 13.89
N LYS A 379 -9.02 -11.61 13.75
CA LYS A 379 -8.37 -12.54 12.85
C LYS A 379 -7.66 -13.58 13.68
N VAL A 380 -7.88 -14.87 13.39
CA VAL A 380 -7.18 -15.95 14.08
C VAL A 380 -5.82 -16.16 13.42
N VAL A 381 -4.76 -15.85 14.15
CA VAL A 381 -3.40 -16.31 13.83
C VAL A 381 -3.17 -17.61 14.59
N GLN A 382 -2.47 -18.55 13.96
CA GLN A 382 -2.14 -19.84 14.56
C GLN A 382 -0.67 -20.19 14.31
N LYS A 383 0.01 -20.61 15.38
CA LYS A 383 1.42 -21.02 15.38
C LYS A 383 1.49 -22.45 15.89
N VAL A 384 2.24 -23.32 15.22
CA VAL A 384 2.46 -24.70 15.71
C VAL A 384 3.56 -24.67 16.77
N THR A 385 3.32 -25.29 17.92
CA THR A 385 4.28 -25.40 19.04
C THR A 385 4.84 -26.83 19.13
N GLU A 386 5.84 -27.07 19.97
CA GLU A 386 6.42 -28.41 20.14
C GLU A 386 5.42 -29.43 20.73
N THR A 387 4.33 -28.96 21.35
CA THR A 387 3.28 -29.79 21.97
C THR A 387 1.88 -29.61 21.37
N GLY A 388 1.69 -28.74 20.38
CA GLY A 388 0.40 -28.50 19.73
C GLY A 388 0.33 -27.15 19.00
N TYR A 389 -0.44 -26.20 19.55
CA TYR A 389 -0.71 -24.91 18.91
C TYR A 389 -0.74 -23.74 19.90
N LEU A 390 -0.40 -22.56 19.40
CA LEU A 390 -0.76 -21.27 19.98
C LEU A 390 -1.75 -20.59 19.03
N LEU A 391 -2.99 -20.37 19.48
CA LEU A 391 -3.98 -19.57 18.79
C LEU A 391 -3.99 -18.14 19.35
N GLU A 392 -3.95 -17.16 18.47
CA GLU A 392 -3.98 -15.73 18.79
C GLU A 392 -5.19 -15.12 18.08
N LEU A 393 -6.18 -14.67 18.87
CA LEU A 393 -7.29 -13.85 18.35
C LEU A 393 -6.81 -12.40 18.34
N ILE A 394 -6.49 -11.86 17.16
CA ILE A 394 -6.04 -10.47 17.00
C ILE A 394 -7.23 -9.61 16.61
N PHE A 395 -7.64 -8.72 17.51
CA PHE A 395 -8.78 -7.82 17.34
C PHE A 395 -8.37 -6.57 16.55
N ASP A 396 -9.28 -6.08 15.71
CA ASP A 396 -9.06 -4.88 14.90
C ASP A 396 -9.07 -3.58 15.74
N ASN A 397 -9.71 -3.61 16.92
CA ASN A 397 -9.68 -2.55 17.93
C ASN A 397 -9.30 -3.10 19.31
N ASN A 398 -8.78 -2.24 20.19
CA ASN A 398 -8.46 -2.60 21.57
C ASN A 398 -9.69 -3.12 22.34
N LEU A 399 -9.47 -4.10 23.21
CA LEU A 399 -10.44 -4.68 24.12
C LEU A 399 -10.67 -3.73 25.31
N VAL A 400 -11.92 -3.30 25.46
CA VAL A 400 -12.44 -2.46 26.56
C VAL A 400 -12.52 -3.27 27.87
N SER A 401 -12.82 -4.56 27.78
CA SER A 401 -12.79 -5.50 28.91
C SER A 401 -11.71 -6.56 28.70
N GLN A 402 -10.80 -6.67 29.68
CA GLN A 402 -9.73 -7.68 29.73
C GLN A 402 -10.02 -8.81 30.74
N GLN A 403 -11.26 -8.92 31.21
CA GLN A 403 -11.70 -10.01 32.09
C GLN A 403 -12.44 -11.08 31.28
N LEU A 404 -11.77 -12.21 31.00
CA LEU A 404 -12.37 -13.42 30.45
C LEU A 404 -11.81 -14.64 31.18
N SER A 405 -12.68 -15.53 31.67
CA SER A 405 -12.26 -16.79 32.30
C SER A 405 -12.00 -17.86 31.24
N GLN A 406 -11.14 -18.84 31.52
CA GLN A 406 -10.98 -20.01 30.65
C GLN A 406 -12.31 -20.80 30.52
N ASN A 407 -13.16 -20.79 31.55
CA ASN A 407 -14.49 -21.42 31.50
C ASN A 407 -15.46 -20.73 30.51
N ASN A 408 -15.11 -19.52 30.06
CA ASN A 408 -15.90 -18.70 29.16
C ASN A 408 -15.46 -18.88 27.69
N LEU A 409 -14.61 -19.88 27.43
CA LEU A 409 -14.18 -20.33 26.13
C LEU A 409 -14.65 -21.78 25.93
N ASN A 410 -15.12 -22.10 24.73
CA ASN A 410 -15.45 -23.45 24.31
C ASN A 410 -14.72 -23.76 23.01
N LEU A 411 -13.62 -24.51 23.10
CA LEU A 411 -12.83 -24.98 21.98
C LEU A 411 -13.16 -26.44 21.66
N THR A 412 -13.51 -26.72 20.41
CA THR A 412 -13.76 -28.08 19.88
C THR A 412 -12.93 -28.32 18.62
N ILE A 413 -12.47 -29.55 18.40
CA ILE A 413 -11.71 -29.95 17.21
C ILE A 413 -12.43 -31.13 16.52
N SER A 414 -12.63 -31.02 15.20
CA SER A 414 -13.50 -31.91 14.43
C SER A 414 -13.03 -33.38 14.48
N SER A 415 -13.78 -34.22 15.18
CA SER A 415 -13.47 -35.65 15.39
C SER A 415 -12.05 -35.86 15.93
N PHE A 416 -11.67 -35.07 16.95
CA PHE A 416 -10.41 -35.21 17.66
C PHE A 416 -10.59 -34.78 19.11
N ASN A 417 -10.42 -35.73 20.05
CA ASN A 417 -10.71 -35.52 21.47
C ASN A 417 -9.43 -35.45 22.32
N SER A 418 -8.28 -35.83 21.75
CA SER A 418 -7.00 -36.02 22.46
C SER A 418 -6.20 -34.72 22.57
N PHE A 419 -6.85 -33.67 23.12
CA PHE A 419 -6.24 -32.36 23.36
C PHE A 419 -6.68 -31.75 24.69
N SER A 420 -5.88 -30.82 25.19
CA SER A 420 -6.28 -29.87 26.22
C SER A 420 -5.87 -28.45 25.81
N TYR A 421 -6.45 -27.43 26.42
CA TYR A 421 -6.11 -26.03 26.12
C TYR A 421 -6.06 -25.18 27.38
N GLN A 422 -5.36 -24.05 27.30
CA GLN A 422 -5.18 -23.11 28.40
C GLN A 422 -5.21 -21.67 27.87
N LEU A 423 -5.94 -20.79 28.54
CA LEU A 423 -5.86 -19.35 28.29
C LEU A 423 -4.53 -18.83 28.87
N ILE A 424 -3.62 -18.35 28.02
CA ILE A 424 -2.32 -17.79 28.44
C ILE A 424 -2.53 -16.39 29.03
N GLY A 425 -3.39 -15.60 28.38
CA GLY A 425 -3.72 -14.25 28.82
C GLY A 425 -4.42 -13.43 27.75
N ILE A 426 -4.73 -12.19 28.12
CA ILE A 426 -5.31 -11.15 27.27
C ILE A 426 -4.37 -9.95 27.30
N GLN A 427 -4.07 -9.38 26.14
CA GLN A 427 -3.39 -8.10 25.99
C GLN A 427 -4.32 -7.12 25.27
N ASN A 428 -3.90 -5.85 25.14
CA ASN A 428 -4.75 -4.75 24.68
C ASN A 428 -5.62 -5.05 23.44
N ASN A 429 -5.15 -5.83 22.48
CA ASN A 429 -5.93 -6.26 21.31
C ASN A 429 -5.78 -7.76 20.97
N THR A 430 -5.32 -8.60 21.90
CA THR A 430 -5.08 -10.03 21.62
C THR A 430 -5.54 -10.95 22.75
N ILE A 431 -6.07 -12.12 22.39
CA ILE A 431 -6.34 -13.24 23.32
C ILE A 431 -5.49 -14.43 22.86
N ALA A 432 -4.67 -14.96 23.76
CA ALA A 432 -3.71 -16.04 23.46
C ALA A 432 -4.11 -17.35 24.15
N ILE A 433 -4.33 -18.41 23.37
CA ILE A 433 -4.77 -19.73 23.83
C ILE A 433 -3.72 -20.77 23.42
N ASN A 434 -3.14 -21.46 24.40
CA ASN A 434 -2.31 -22.64 24.17
C ASN A 434 -3.20 -23.87 23.98
N ILE A 435 -2.85 -24.75 23.05
CA ILE A 435 -3.47 -26.07 22.86
C ILE A 435 -2.34 -27.10 22.89
N SER A 436 -2.47 -28.11 23.74
CA SER A 436 -1.58 -29.29 23.72
C SER A 436 -2.33 -30.50 23.17
N CYS A 437 -1.66 -31.27 22.31
CA CYS A 437 -2.23 -32.42 21.60
C CYS A 437 -1.35 -33.65 21.85
N THR A 438 -1.95 -34.78 22.24
CA THR A 438 -1.21 -36.03 22.52
C THR A 438 -1.08 -36.94 21.30
N GLU A 439 -1.63 -36.53 20.15
CA GLU A 439 -1.64 -37.24 18.88
C GLU A 439 -1.45 -36.27 17.71
N ASN A 440 -1.19 -36.82 16.51
CA ASN A 440 -1.14 -36.05 15.27
C ASN A 440 -2.50 -35.40 14.96
N VAL A 441 -2.50 -34.15 14.51
CA VAL A 441 -3.71 -33.40 14.13
C VAL A 441 -3.56 -32.93 12.69
N LYS A 442 -4.15 -33.66 11.75
CA LYS A 442 -4.04 -33.38 10.31
C LYS A 442 -5.38 -32.97 9.71
N ASN A 443 -5.41 -31.87 8.96
CA ASN A 443 -6.59 -31.41 8.20
C ASN A 443 -7.89 -31.35 9.03
N LYS A 444 -7.78 -30.95 10.30
CA LYS A 444 -8.92 -30.80 11.21
C LYS A 444 -9.44 -29.37 11.22
N MET A 445 -10.75 -29.20 11.43
CA MET A 445 -11.33 -27.91 11.75
C MET A 445 -11.37 -27.72 13.26
N PHE A 446 -10.98 -26.55 13.76
CA PHE A 446 -11.36 -26.12 15.10
C PHE A 446 -12.60 -25.22 15.02
N ASN A 447 -13.41 -25.23 16.08
CA ASN A 447 -14.43 -24.22 16.35
C ASN A 447 -14.21 -23.71 17.78
N LEU A 448 -13.97 -22.41 17.91
CA LEU A 448 -13.73 -21.71 19.17
C LEU A 448 -14.87 -20.72 19.39
N THR A 449 -15.60 -20.86 20.50
CA THR A 449 -16.71 -19.99 20.88
C THR A 449 -16.41 -19.29 22.21
N ILE A 450 -16.54 -17.96 22.24
CA ILE A 450 -16.61 -17.16 23.47
C ILE A 450 -18.06 -17.20 23.96
N THR A 451 -18.28 -17.66 25.20
CA THR A 451 -19.64 -17.84 25.77
C THR A 451 -20.10 -16.69 26.68
N ASP A 452 -19.20 -15.76 26.99
CA ASP A 452 -19.44 -14.62 27.89
C ASP A 452 -20.15 -13.46 27.18
N SER A 453 -21.45 -13.33 27.41
CA SER A 453 -22.29 -12.26 26.85
C SER A 453 -21.83 -10.86 27.26
N ASP A 454 -21.29 -10.72 28.47
CA ASP A 454 -20.84 -9.44 29.03
C ASP A 454 -19.54 -8.99 28.37
N PHE A 455 -18.59 -9.90 28.18
CA PHE A 455 -17.36 -9.67 27.44
C PHE A 455 -17.64 -9.32 25.98
N LEU A 456 -18.53 -10.08 25.32
CA LEU A 456 -18.93 -9.84 23.93
C LEU A 456 -19.59 -8.46 23.76
N ALA A 457 -20.50 -8.09 24.67
CA ALA A 457 -21.18 -6.79 24.64
C ALA A 457 -20.23 -5.62 24.92
N LYS A 458 -19.39 -5.72 25.96
CA LYS A 458 -18.42 -4.66 26.32
C LYS A 458 -17.36 -4.43 25.24
N ASN A 459 -16.97 -5.47 24.51
CA ASN A 459 -15.97 -5.39 23.43
C ASN A 459 -16.57 -5.24 22.02
N LEU A 460 -17.89 -5.12 21.87
CA LEU A 460 -18.62 -4.98 20.59
C LEU A 460 -18.29 -6.08 19.56
N ILE A 461 -18.13 -7.32 20.03
CA ILE A 461 -17.76 -8.48 19.21
C ILE A 461 -19.04 -9.12 18.64
N THR A 462 -19.21 -9.09 17.32
CA THR A 462 -20.43 -9.59 16.65
C THR A 462 -20.38 -11.06 16.22
N GLN A 463 -19.20 -11.68 16.20
CA GLN A 463 -19.03 -13.11 15.90
C GLN A 463 -18.49 -13.82 17.15
N PRO A 464 -19.37 -14.41 18.00
CA PRO A 464 -18.94 -15.07 19.23
C PRO A 464 -18.20 -16.38 18.98
N SER A 465 -18.35 -16.98 17.80
CA SER A 465 -17.64 -18.18 17.38
C SER A 465 -16.82 -17.95 16.11
N VAL A 466 -15.69 -18.65 16.03
CA VAL A 466 -14.84 -18.71 14.84
C VAL A 466 -14.49 -20.15 14.52
N GLN A 467 -14.62 -20.51 13.25
CA GLN A 467 -14.22 -21.81 12.72
C GLN A 467 -13.05 -21.65 11.75
N GLY A 468 -12.04 -22.52 11.86
CA GLY A 468 -10.89 -22.50 10.96
C GLY A 468 -10.25 -23.88 10.81
N GLN A 469 -9.48 -24.07 9.75
CA GLN A 469 -8.66 -25.27 9.60
C GLN A 469 -7.39 -25.12 10.45
N LEU A 470 -7.10 -26.08 11.32
CA LEU A 470 -5.82 -26.15 12.02
C LEU A 470 -4.69 -26.46 11.03
N LEU A 471 -3.54 -25.81 11.20
CA LEU A 471 -2.28 -26.27 10.62
C LEU A 471 -2.02 -27.72 11.02
N THR A 472 -1.31 -28.50 10.20
CA THR A 472 -1.03 -29.89 10.55
C THR A 472 0.03 -29.97 11.66
N PHE A 473 -0.38 -30.33 12.88
CA PHE A 473 0.53 -30.70 13.97
C PHE A 473 0.86 -32.20 13.87
N VAL A 474 2.13 -32.54 14.04
CA VAL A 474 2.60 -33.93 14.04
C VAL A 474 3.67 -34.13 15.11
N ILE A 475 3.54 -35.23 15.84
CA ILE A 475 4.53 -35.69 16.81
C ILE A 475 5.62 -36.43 16.03
N VAL A 476 6.84 -35.89 16.11
CA VAL A 476 8.06 -36.44 15.50
C VAL A 476 9.02 -36.78 16.63
N SER A 477 9.79 -37.86 16.50
CA SER A 477 10.70 -38.26 17.59
C SER A 477 11.84 -37.25 17.77
N GLN A 478 12.31 -37.07 19.01
CA GLN A 478 13.36 -36.11 19.31
C GLN A 478 14.68 -36.43 18.57
N SER A 479 14.96 -37.70 18.29
CA SER A 479 16.10 -38.15 17.48
C SER A 479 15.99 -37.71 16.02
N GLU A 480 14.80 -37.80 15.40
CA GLU A 480 14.54 -37.29 14.05
C GLU A 480 14.64 -35.76 13.99
N ILE A 481 14.10 -35.05 15.00
CA ILE A 481 14.22 -33.60 15.15
C ILE A 481 15.69 -33.18 15.27
N ASN A 482 16.48 -33.87 16.10
CA ASN A 482 17.90 -33.59 16.27
C ASN A 482 18.68 -33.86 14.96
N SER A 483 18.45 -35.00 14.31
CA SER A 483 19.06 -35.35 13.02
C SER A 483 18.75 -34.32 11.94
N ALA A 484 17.51 -33.82 11.88
CA ALA A 484 17.12 -32.76 10.96
C ALA A 484 17.74 -31.40 11.33
N LYS A 485 17.88 -31.06 12.62
CA LYS A 485 18.53 -29.82 13.08
C LYS A 485 20.04 -29.86 12.76
N ASP A 486 20.69 -31.00 12.92
CA ASP A 486 22.12 -31.17 12.63
C ASP A 486 22.43 -31.28 11.13
N LEU A 487 21.49 -31.77 10.32
CA LEU A 487 21.53 -31.61 8.85
C LEU A 487 21.57 -30.14 8.43
N ASN A 488 20.74 -29.27 9.03
CA ASN A 488 20.76 -27.83 8.74
C ASN A 488 22.10 -27.20 9.18
N LYS A 489 22.54 -27.41 10.42
CA LYS A 489 23.83 -26.89 10.93
C LYS A 489 25.03 -27.33 10.08
N THR A 490 25.06 -28.60 9.66
CA THR A 490 26.19 -29.19 8.93
C THR A 490 26.13 -28.85 7.44
N GLY A 491 24.95 -29.02 6.82
CA GLY A 491 24.71 -28.64 5.43
C GLY A 491 24.89 -27.15 5.18
N GLY A 492 24.47 -26.28 6.11
CA GLY A 492 24.69 -24.84 6.03
C GLY A 492 26.17 -24.44 6.09
N LYS A 493 26.99 -25.15 6.88
CA LYS A 493 28.47 -24.99 6.85
C LYS A 493 29.06 -25.45 5.52
N ILE A 494 28.63 -26.61 5.02
CA ILE A 494 29.11 -27.17 3.74
C ILE A 494 28.73 -26.24 2.58
N SER A 495 27.48 -25.78 2.49
CA SER A 495 27.02 -24.86 1.44
C SER A 495 27.80 -23.54 1.44
N LYS A 496 28.08 -22.96 2.61
CA LYS A 496 28.93 -21.76 2.72
C LYS A 496 30.37 -22.03 2.27
N ALA A 497 30.94 -23.19 2.58
CA ALA A 497 32.25 -23.59 2.07
C ALA A 497 32.25 -23.81 0.55
N SER A 498 31.20 -24.44 -0.01
CA SER A 498 31.00 -24.57 -1.46
C SER A 498 30.91 -23.21 -2.15
N MET A 499 30.24 -22.23 -1.54
CA MET A 499 30.17 -20.85 -2.06
C MET A 499 31.55 -20.16 -2.09
N SER A 500 32.37 -20.34 -1.05
CA SER A 500 33.76 -19.85 -1.07
C SER A 500 34.59 -20.49 -2.20
N ILE A 501 34.42 -21.80 -2.42
CA ILE A 501 35.05 -22.53 -3.53
C ILE A 501 34.52 -22.03 -4.89
N PHE A 502 33.24 -21.71 -5.00
CA PHE A 502 32.63 -21.16 -6.21
C PHE A 502 33.22 -19.78 -6.58
N ILE A 503 33.49 -18.90 -5.61
CA ILE A 503 34.18 -17.62 -5.88
C ILE A 503 35.58 -17.85 -6.46
N ILE A 504 36.32 -18.83 -5.94
CA ILE A 504 37.64 -19.21 -6.45
C ILE A 504 37.54 -19.77 -7.88
N MET A 505 36.57 -20.64 -8.14
CA MET A 505 36.32 -21.24 -9.47
C MET A 505 35.89 -20.20 -10.52
N ALA A 506 35.17 -19.15 -10.11
CA ALA A 506 34.86 -17.99 -10.94
C ALA A 506 36.13 -17.22 -11.34
N ILE A 507 37.06 -16.98 -10.40
CA ILE A 507 38.36 -16.32 -10.69
C ILE A 507 39.19 -17.14 -11.69
N PHE A 508 39.17 -18.47 -11.60
CA PHE A 508 39.81 -19.35 -12.59
C PHE A 508 39.02 -19.55 -13.90
N GLY A 509 37.90 -18.84 -14.08
CA GLY A 509 37.11 -18.86 -15.31
C GLY A 509 36.22 -20.08 -15.52
N SER A 510 36.15 -21.02 -14.57
CA SER A 510 35.21 -22.16 -14.60
C SER A 510 33.81 -21.76 -14.12
N PHE A 511 33.34 -20.58 -14.56
CA PHE A 511 32.00 -20.06 -14.29
C PHE A 511 30.90 -21.04 -14.71
N PHE A 512 31.11 -21.79 -15.80
CA PHE A 512 30.09 -22.68 -16.34
C PHE A 512 29.61 -23.73 -15.31
N ALA A 513 30.51 -24.59 -14.81
CA ALA A 513 30.09 -25.77 -14.05
C ALA A 513 29.47 -25.40 -12.69
N LEU A 514 29.95 -24.29 -12.13
CA LEU A 514 29.37 -23.56 -11.00
C LEU A 514 27.89 -23.21 -11.29
N LEU A 515 27.66 -22.46 -12.37
CA LEU A 515 26.37 -21.88 -12.69
C LEU A 515 25.37 -22.93 -13.21
N SER A 516 25.84 -24.02 -13.81
CA SER A 516 25.02 -25.20 -14.11
C SER A 516 24.60 -25.98 -12.85
N THR A 517 25.46 -26.02 -11.82
CA THR A 517 25.12 -26.65 -10.54
C THR A 517 24.09 -25.81 -9.78
N VAL A 518 24.26 -24.48 -9.77
CA VAL A 518 23.28 -23.53 -9.21
C VAL A 518 21.93 -23.62 -9.92
N ASP A 519 21.91 -23.80 -11.25
CA ASP A 519 20.68 -23.94 -12.03
C ASP A 519 19.93 -25.25 -11.71
N PHE A 520 20.65 -26.38 -11.60
CA PHE A 520 20.05 -27.65 -11.14
C PHE A 520 19.48 -27.52 -9.72
N ILE A 521 20.23 -26.90 -8.80
CA ILE A 521 19.75 -26.62 -7.44
C ILE A 521 18.52 -25.71 -7.46
N GLY A 522 18.41 -24.79 -8.42
CA GLY A 522 17.20 -23.98 -8.65
C GLY A 522 15.98 -24.82 -9.02
N PHE A 523 16.12 -25.78 -9.94
CA PHE A 523 15.02 -26.71 -10.26
C PHE A 523 14.62 -27.56 -9.04
N VAL A 524 15.58 -28.10 -8.28
CA VAL A 524 15.30 -28.87 -7.05
C VAL A 524 14.61 -27.99 -6.01
N TYR A 525 15.08 -26.76 -5.80
CA TYR A 525 14.51 -25.84 -4.84
C TYR A 525 13.07 -25.46 -5.17
N PHE A 526 12.77 -25.13 -6.43
CA PHE A 526 11.41 -24.81 -6.84
C PHE A 526 10.45 -26.01 -6.80
N LEU A 527 10.94 -27.26 -6.81
CA LEU A 527 10.08 -28.42 -6.51
C LEU A 527 9.57 -28.41 -5.06
N PHE A 528 10.25 -27.77 -4.10
CA PHE A 528 9.77 -27.67 -2.70
C PHE A 528 8.59 -26.71 -2.50
N PHE A 529 8.12 -26.02 -3.56
CA PHE A 529 6.91 -25.19 -3.54
C PHE A 529 5.70 -25.91 -4.15
N LEU A 530 5.84 -27.17 -4.54
CA LEU A 530 4.69 -28.05 -4.78
C LEU A 530 3.85 -28.11 -3.50
N ASN A 531 2.53 -28.10 -3.63
CA ASN A 531 1.63 -28.06 -2.48
C ASN A 531 1.56 -29.45 -1.79
N ILE A 532 2.53 -29.69 -0.90
CA ILE A 532 2.86 -30.94 -0.22
C ILE A 532 3.30 -30.60 1.21
N ARG A 533 2.84 -31.35 2.22
CA ARG A 533 3.44 -31.24 3.57
C ARG A 533 4.77 -31.99 3.63
N TYR A 534 5.86 -31.28 3.38
CA TYR A 534 7.20 -31.85 3.48
C TYR A 534 7.53 -32.29 4.93
N PRO A 535 8.22 -33.44 5.12
CA PRO A 535 8.75 -33.84 6.41
C PRO A 535 9.88 -32.90 6.86
N ILE A 536 10.12 -32.82 8.18
CA ILE A 536 11.07 -31.85 8.79
C ILE A 536 12.50 -31.97 8.24
N ASN A 537 12.94 -33.16 7.84
CA ASN A 537 14.25 -33.35 7.21
C ASN A 537 14.34 -32.69 5.82
N ILE A 538 13.28 -32.75 4.99
CA ILE A 538 13.24 -32.01 3.73
C ILE A 538 13.18 -30.50 3.98
N GLN A 539 12.35 -30.03 4.92
CA GLN A 539 12.24 -28.59 5.21
C GLN A 539 13.60 -28.01 5.64
N ASN A 540 14.30 -28.69 6.55
CA ASN A 540 15.63 -28.29 6.99
C ASN A 540 16.70 -28.41 5.89
N PHE A 541 16.51 -29.30 4.90
CA PHE A 541 17.38 -29.38 3.73
C PHE A 541 17.09 -28.27 2.69
N ALA A 542 15.84 -27.84 2.55
CA ALA A 542 15.47 -26.71 1.69
C ALA A 542 16.10 -25.39 2.17
N GLU A 543 16.19 -25.18 3.49
CA GLU A 543 16.95 -24.06 4.09
C GLU A 543 18.46 -24.14 3.79
N VAL A 544 19.05 -25.34 3.72
CA VAL A 544 20.43 -25.49 3.21
C VAL A 544 20.52 -25.06 1.75
N LEU A 545 19.53 -25.39 0.91
CA LEU A 545 19.50 -24.95 -0.50
C LEU A 545 19.23 -23.44 -0.67
N LYS A 546 18.62 -22.76 0.31
CA LYS A 546 18.36 -21.30 0.32
C LYS A 546 19.63 -20.47 0.13
N ASN A 547 20.76 -20.95 0.65
CA ASN A 547 22.08 -20.34 0.44
C ASN A 547 22.49 -20.25 -1.03
N PHE A 548 22.02 -21.16 -1.90
CA PHE A 548 22.34 -21.17 -3.34
C PHE A 548 21.55 -20.16 -4.18
N GLN A 549 20.52 -19.51 -3.59
CA GLN A 549 19.79 -18.40 -4.21
C GLN A 549 20.48 -17.04 -4.03
N MET A 550 21.74 -17.02 -3.59
CA MET A 550 22.49 -15.79 -3.29
C MET A 550 21.86 -14.96 -2.15
N GLY A 551 21.03 -15.57 -1.30
CA GLY A 551 20.42 -14.94 -0.12
C GLY A 551 21.40 -14.48 0.97
N PHE A 552 22.71 -14.66 0.75
CA PHE A 552 23.78 -14.06 1.54
C PHE A 552 24.19 -12.66 1.06
N PHE A 553 23.73 -12.23 -0.13
CA PHE A 553 23.84 -10.84 -0.57
C PHE A 553 22.70 -10.01 0.05
N PRO A 554 23.00 -8.84 0.66
CA PRO A 554 21.98 -7.95 1.17
C PRO A 554 21.13 -7.41 0.02
N ASN A 555 19.84 -7.24 0.26
CA ASN A 555 18.92 -6.62 -0.67
C ASN A 555 19.14 -5.10 -0.67
N PHE A 556 19.78 -4.54 -1.71
CA PHE A 556 20.03 -3.10 -1.84
C PHE A 556 18.74 -2.25 -1.92
N PHE A 557 17.58 -2.88 -2.17
CA PHE A 557 16.29 -2.21 -2.25
C PHE A 557 15.53 -2.17 -0.92
N SER A 558 16.05 -2.80 0.16
CA SER A 558 15.36 -2.86 1.47
C SER A 558 15.15 -1.50 2.14
N GLY A 559 15.98 -0.50 1.82
CA GLY A 559 15.79 0.89 2.27
C GLY A 559 14.90 1.74 1.36
N ALA A 560 14.49 1.21 0.20
CA ALA A 560 13.60 1.87 -0.76
C ALA A 560 12.19 1.26 -0.80
N VAL A 561 11.99 0.16 -0.06
CA VAL A 561 10.71 -0.53 0.15
C VAL A 561 10.35 -0.45 1.62
N ASN A 562 9.06 -0.32 1.92
CA ASN A 562 8.55 -0.38 3.29
C ASN A 562 8.73 -1.79 3.88
N SER A 563 9.61 -1.94 4.89
CA SER A 563 9.92 -3.21 5.54
C SER A 563 8.72 -3.90 6.20
N ASN A 564 7.65 -3.14 6.46
CA ASN A 564 6.43 -3.62 7.10
C ASN A 564 5.33 -3.97 6.09
N TYR A 565 5.58 -3.75 4.79
CA TYR A 565 4.65 -4.08 3.72
C TYR A 565 4.91 -5.48 3.16
N PHE A 566 3.88 -6.32 3.24
CA PHE A 566 3.87 -7.68 2.72
C PHE A 566 2.70 -7.89 1.78
N GLN A 567 2.97 -8.41 0.60
CA GLN A 567 1.92 -8.75 -0.37
C GLN A 567 1.63 -10.26 -0.31
N ASN A 568 0.36 -10.68 -0.33
CA ASN A 568 0.03 -12.12 -0.28
C ASN A 568 0.40 -12.84 -1.59
N SER A 569 1.30 -13.83 -1.50
CA SER A 569 1.57 -14.83 -2.55
C SER A 569 0.70 -16.09 -2.36
N THR A 570 1.04 -17.21 -3.01
CA THR A 570 0.38 -18.50 -2.77
C THR A 570 0.92 -19.17 -1.50
N LEU A 571 0.12 -20.02 -0.85
CA LEU A 571 0.36 -20.49 0.53
C LEU A 571 1.76 -21.08 0.78
N GLN A 572 2.27 -21.88 -0.16
CA GLN A 572 3.60 -22.50 -0.04
C GLN A 572 4.75 -21.48 -0.12
N PHE A 573 4.60 -20.43 -0.93
CA PHE A 573 5.59 -19.35 -1.01
C PHE A 573 5.57 -18.49 0.26
N MET A 574 4.38 -18.13 0.76
CA MET A 574 4.25 -17.44 2.07
C MET A 574 4.88 -18.25 3.21
N GLN A 575 4.68 -19.59 3.25
CA GLN A 575 5.28 -20.47 4.26
C GLN A 575 6.82 -20.50 4.21
N GLN A 576 7.41 -20.23 3.05
CA GLN A 576 8.87 -20.16 2.83
C GLN A 576 9.42 -18.72 2.96
N GLN A 577 8.61 -17.76 3.46
CA GLN A 577 8.91 -16.33 3.58
C GLN A 577 9.04 -15.56 2.24
N PHE A 578 8.47 -16.09 1.15
CA PHE A 578 8.38 -15.40 -0.13
C PHE A 578 7.01 -14.75 -0.30
N ASP A 579 6.96 -13.44 -0.09
CA ASP A 579 5.76 -12.64 -0.33
C ASP A 579 5.52 -12.42 -1.83
N GLY A 580 4.45 -11.68 -2.15
CA GLY A 580 4.07 -11.34 -3.51
C GLY A 580 4.90 -10.19 -4.11
N TYR A 581 5.74 -9.52 -3.32
CA TYR A 581 6.34 -8.24 -3.67
C TYR A 581 7.72 -8.45 -4.30
N PHE A 582 7.84 -8.09 -5.57
CA PHE A 582 9.00 -8.44 -6.40
C PHE A 582 10.34 -7.94 -5.83
N LEU A 583 10.40 -6.72 -5.28
CA LEU A 583 11.63 -6.20 -4.69
C LEU A 583 11.97 -6.78 -3.32
N ASN A 584 11.00 -7.29 -2.55
CA ASN A 584 11.29 -8.02 -1.31
C ASN A 584 11.95 -9.37 -1.62
N THR A 585 11.38 -10.11 -2.59
CA THR A 585 11.79 -11.48 -2.94
C THR A 585 12.98 -11.56 -3.90
N ALA A 586 12.98 -10.77 -4.98
CA ALA A 586 14.05 -10.80 -5.99
C ALA A 586 15.22 -9.86 -5.68
N GLY A 587 15.05 -8.91 -4.75
CA GLY A 587 15.97 -7.78 -4.58
C GLY A 587 17.41 -8.17 -4.23
N SER A 588 17.64 -9.22 -3.44
CA SER A 588 18.97 -9.78 -3.16
C SER A 588 19.67 -10.33 -4.41
N ILE A 589 18.92 -11.00 -5.29
CA ILE A 589 19.44 -11.56 -6.55
C ILE A 589 19.74 -10.47 -7.57
N ILE A 590 18.89 -9.44 -7.63
CA ILE A 590 19.15 -8.23 -8.45
C ILE A 590 20.39 -7.50 -7.91
N SER A 591 20.55 -7.41 -6.59
CA SER A 591 21.73 -6.83 -5.93
C SER A 591 23.01 -7.60 -6.27
N PHE A 592 22.97 -8.94 -6.23
CA PHE A 592 24.06 -9.79 -6.69
C PHE A 592 24.42 -9.57 -8.17
N PHE A 593 23.41 -9.46 -9.04
CA PHE A 593 23.64 -9.17 -10.46
C PHE A 593 24.28 -7.79 -10.69
N ILE A 594 23.88 -6.77 -9.92
CA ILE A 594 24.51 -5.45 -9.90
C ILE A 594 25.98 -5.57 -9.45
N VAL A 595 26.28 -6.34 -8.41
CA VAL A 595 27.67 -6.58 -7.97
C VAL A 595 28.51 -7.26 -9.06
N ILE A 596 27.98 -8.26 -9.76
CA ILE A 596 28.64 -8.90 -10.92
C ILE A 596 28.97 -7.86 -12.00
N ILE A 597 28.02 -6.97 -12.34
CA ILE A 597 28.23 -5.89 -13.32
C ILE A 597 29.30 -4.90 -12.83
N CYS A 598 29.26 -4.49 -11.55
CA CYS A 598 30.27 -3.60 -10.98
C CYS A 598 31.68 -4.22 -11.00
N VAL A 599 31.83 -5.51 -10.67
CA VAL A 599 33.11 -6.23 -10.75
C VAL A 599 33.61 -6.30 -12.20
N TYR A 600 32.74 -6.59 -13.16
CA TYR A 600 33.09 -6.55 -14.59
C TYR A 600 33.57 -5.14 -15.03
N LEU A 601 32.85 -4.09 -14.65
CA LEU A 601 33.22 -2.71 -14.97
C LEU A 601 34.55 -2.30 -14.34
N LEU A 602 34.81 -2.70 -13.09
CA LEU A 602 36.11 -2.49 -12.44
C LEU A 602 37.24 -3.22 -13.19
N ILE A 603 37.08 -4.52 -13.51
CA ILE A 603 38.07 -5.28 -14.30
C ILE A 603 38.34 -4.60 -15.65
N LYS A 604 37.28 -4.08 -16.30
CA LYS A 604 37.39 -3.36 -17.57
C LYS A 604 38.13 -2.03 -17.42
N ILE A 605 37.89 -1.26 -16.36
CA ILE A 605 38.66 -0.05 -16.03
C ILE A 605 40.13 -0.40 -15.79
N PHE A 606 40.43 -1.41 -14.97
CA PHE A 606 41.82 -1.86 -14.73
C PHE A 606 42.52 -2.34 -16.01
N SER A 607 41.80 -2.93 -16.97
CA SER A 607 42.36 -3.30 -18.29
C SER A 607 42.80 -2.10 -19.14
N GLY A 608 42.30 -0.90 -18.84
CA GLY A 608 42.73 0.37 -19.47
C GLY A 608 43.99 0.98 -18.85
N ILE A 609 44.32 0.66 -17.60
CA ILE A 609 45.46 1.26 -16.87
C ILE A 609 46.79 0.65 -17.35
N GLN A 610 47.80 1.49 -17.59
CA GLN A 610 49.11 1.10 -18.16
C GLN A 610 50.06 0.43 -17.13
N LEU A 611 49.58 -0.55 -16.37
CA LEU A 611 50.41 -1.37 -15.47
C LEU A 611 50.73 -2.71 -16.16
N PRO A 612 51.87 -2.88 -16.87
CA PRO A 612 52.03 -3.86 -17.94
C PRO A 612 51.60 -5.30 -17.57
N ASN A 613 52.10 -5.83 -16.45
CA ASN A 613 51.79 -7.20 -16.01
C ASN A 613 50.32 -7.40 -15.61
N ILE A 614 49.70 -6.37 -15.03
CA ILE A 614 48.29 -6.40 -14.61
C ILE A 614 47.39 -6.16 -15.82
N GLN A 615 47.76 -5.25 -16.71
CA GLN A 615 46.97 -4.87 -17.87
C GLN A 615 46.76 -6.05 -18.83
N ASP A 616 47.81 -6.82 -19.12
CA ASP A 616 47.72 -8.00 -19.98
C ASP A 616 46.95 -9.16 -19.33
N TYR A 617 46.93 -9.24 -18.00
CA TYR A 617 46.07 -10.17 -17.27
C TYR A 617 44.60 -9.71 -17.31
N CYS A 618 44.31 -8.46 -16.96
CA CYS A 618 42.97 -7.89 -16.96
C CYS A 618 42.33 -7.85 -18.35
N LYS A 619 43.07 -7.47 -19.41
CA LYS A 619 42.60 -7.57 -20.81
C LYS A 619 42.23 -9.01 -21.16
N ARG A 620 43.06 -9.99 -20.76
CA ARG A 620 42.80 -11.41 -21.00
C ARG A 620 41.56 -11.90 -20.25
N VAL A 621 41.47 -11.66 -18.94
CA VAL A 621 40.31 -12.07 -18.12
C VAL A 621 39.03 -11.39 -18.60
N CYS A 622 39.07 -10.10 -18.94
CA CYS A 622 37.92 -9.38 -19.48
C CYS A 622 37.44 -10.04 -20.79
N TYR A 623 38.29 -10.14 -21.81
CA TYR A 623 37.92 -10.64 -23.14
C TYR A 623 37.68 -12.16 -23.21
N GLN A 624 38.41 -12.97 -22.42
CA GLN A 624 38.32 -14.44 -22.47
C GLN A 624 37.29 -15.03 -21.51
N THR A 625 36.92 -14.32 -20.43
CA THR A 625 36.10 -14.90 -19.35
C THR A 625 34.81 -14.12 -19.13
N TRP A 626 34.86 -12.80 -19.08
CA TRP A 626 33.70 -11.98 -18.72
C TRP A 626 32.86 -11.53 -19.92
N GLU A 627 33.50 -11.03 -20.98
CA GLU A 627 32.81 -10.54 -22.15
C GLU A 627 32.09 -11.68 -22.89
N PHE A 628 30.79 -11.50 -23.09
CA PHE A 628 29.81 -12.50 -23.53
C PHE A 628 29.65 -13.70 -22.57
N GLY A 629 30.71 -14.46 -22.30
CA GLY A 629 30.68 -15.72 -21.55
C GLY A 629 30.11 -15.60 -20.14
N GLY A 630 30.89 -15.03 -19.22
CA GLY A 630 30.52 -14.92 -17.80
C GLY A 630 29.19 -14.21 -17.57
N ILE A 631 28.90 -13.15 -18.33
CA ILE A 631 27.63 -12.40 -18.21
C ILE A 631 26.44 -13.27 -18.65
N LEU A 632 26.52 -13.97 -19.80
CA LEU A 632 25.43 -14.87 -20.24
C LEU A 632 25.25 -16.05 -19.29
N SER A 633 26.33 -16.58 -18.71
CA SER A 633 26.25 -17.64 -17.70
C SER A 633 25.63 -17.16 -16.38
N ALA A 634 25.97 -15.94 -15.93
CA ALA A 634 25.38 -15.34 -14.73
C ALA A 634 23.87 -15.11 -14.92
N VAL A 635 23.48 -14.53 -16.06
CA VAL A 635 22.07 -14.41 -16.47
C VAL A 635 21.39 -15.79 -16.50
N TRP A 636 22.02 -16.81 -17.09
CA TRP A 636 21.47 -18.17 -17.18
C TRP A 636 21.08 -18.78 -15.84
N ALA A 637 21.93 -18.67 -14.81
CA ALA A 637 21.67 -19.23 -13.48
C ALA A 637 20.67 -18.37 -12.68
N ILE A 638 20.76 -17.04 -12.79
CA ILE A 638 19.85 -16.09 -12.13
C ILE A 638 18.42 -16.19 -12.70
N TYR A 639 18.29 -16.53 -13.99
CA TYR A 639 17.04 -16.55 -14.74
C TYR A 639 15.92 -17.34 -14.06
N ILE A 640 16.22 -18.53 -13.52
CA ILE A 640 15.19 -19.40 -12.91
C ILE A 640 14.57 -18.75 -11.66
N TYR A 641 15.39 -18.08 -10.83
CA TYR A 641 14.91 -17.43 -9.61
C TYR A 641 14.12 -16.16 -9.93
N VAL A 642 14.66 -15.26 -10.76
CA VAL A 642 13.96 -14.01 -11.12
C VAL A 642 12.66 -14.29 -11.87
N LEU A 643 12.62 -15.30 -12.76
CA LEU A 643 11.39 -15.70 -13.43
C LEU A 643 10.34 -16.26 -12.45
N GLY A 644 10.76 -16.95 -11.40
CA GLY A 644 9.89 -17.38 -10.31
C GLY A 644 9.23 -16.19 -9.61
N TYR A 645 10.04 -15.21 -9.19
CA TYR A 645 9.54 -13.99 -8.53
C TYR A 645 8.68 -13.12 -9.45
N VAL A 646 8.98 -13.06 -10.76
CA VAL A 646 8.11 -12.45 -11.77
C VAL A 646 6.73 -13.14 -11.81
N PHE A 647 6.66 -14.47 -11.87
CA PHE A 647 5.38 -15.19 -11.87
C PHE A 647 4.62 -15.07 -10.54
N ILE A 648 5.32 -14.99 -9.41
CA ILE A 648 4.70 -14.72 -8.10
C ILE A 648 4.08 -13.31 -8.07
N GLN A 649 4.77 -12.29 -8.56
CA GLN A 649 4.25 -10.93 -8.62
C GLN A 649 3.04 -10.80 -9.55
N PHE A 650 2.93 -11.64 -10.60
CA PHE A 650 1.72 -11.71 -11.44
C PHE A 650 0.49 -12.31 -10.73
N TYR A 651 0.63 -13.00 -9.60
CA TYR A 651 -0.49 -13.64 -8.88
C TYR A 651 -1.45 -12.64 -8.23
N LYS A 652 -0.93 -11.53 -7.70
CA LYS A 652 -1.70 -10.42 -7.14
C LYS A 652 -1.02 -9.10 -7.48
N PHE A 653 -1.80 -8.08 -7.81
CA PHE A 653 -1.36 -6.69 -7.83
C PHE A 653 -2.03 -5.92 -6.68
N ASP A 654 -1.23 -5.09 -6.00
CA ASP A 654 -1.63 -4.31 -4.83
C ASP A 654 -0.74 -3.05 -4.74
N CYS A 655 -1.34 -1.90 -4.51
CA CYS A 655 -0.68 -0.57 -4.49
C CYS A 655 -1.09 0.22 -3.25
N SER A 656 -1.20 -0.47 -2.11
CA SER A 656 -1.48 0.14 -0.82
C SER A 656 -0.24 0.77 -0.14
N ASP A 657 0.97 0.51 -0.64
CA ASP A 657 2.22 1.14 -0.18
C ASP A 657 2.81 2.14 -1.19
N ASN A 658 3.44 3.20 -0.68
CA ASN A 658 4.05 4.28 -1.47
C ASN A 658 5.17 3.80 -2.42
N SER A 659 5.85 2.69 -2.11
CA SER A 659 6.90 2.13 -2.97
C SER A 659 6.37 1.34 -4.18
N CYS A 660 5.04 1.14 -4.32
CA CYS A 660 4.49 0.25 -5.35
C CYS A 660 4.93 0.63 -6.78
N GLY A 661 5.01 1.93 -7.11
CA GLY A 661 5.45 2.39 -8.42
C GLY A 661 6.90 2.00 -8.75
N PHE A 662 7.79 2.01 -7.75
CA PHE A 662 9.18 1.60 -7.90
C PHE A 662 9.31 0.07 -8.02
N ASN A 663 8.55 -0.68 -7.21
CA ASN A 663 8.48 -2.14 -7.32
C ASN A 663 7.96 -2.59 -8.69
N TYR A 664 6.84 -2.04 -9.16
CA TYR A 664 6.24 -2.42 -10.44
C TYR A 664 7.05 -1.97 -11.65
N PHE A 665 7.84 -0.89 -11.55
CA PHE A 665 8.84 -0.53 -12.56
C PHE A 665 9.92 -1.62 -12.70
N TRP A 666 10.56 -2.02 -11.60
CA TRP A 666 11.60 -3.05 -11.63
C TRP A 666 11.06 -4.42 -12.06
N PHE A 667 9.88 -4.81 -11.54
CA PHE A 667 9.15 -6.00 -11.99
C PHE A 667 8.89 -5.96 -13.50
N GLY A 668 8.40 -4.83 -14.04
CA GLY A 668 8.13 -4.68 -15.47
C GLY A 668 9.38 -4.83 -16.33
N CYS A 669 10.50 -4.23 -15.91
CA CYS A 669 11.80 -4.38 -16.58
C CYS A 669 12.28 -5.84 -16.58
N TRP A 670 12.22 -6.53 -15.44
CA TRP A 670 12.66 -7.92 -15.33
C TRP A 670 11.70 -8.92 -16.02
N ALA A 671 10.40 -8.67 -16.00
CA ALA A 671 9.42 -9.47 -16.73
C ALA A 671 9.64 -9.36 -18.26
N PHE A 672 9.88 -8.15 -18.77
CA PHE A 672 10.25 -7.94 -20.17
C PHE A 672 11.57 -8.63 -20.53
N PHE A 673 12.61 -8.48 -19.70
CA PHE A 673 13.90 -9.14 -19.88
C PHE A 673 13.78 -10.67 -19.92
N CYS A 674 13.05 -11.25 -18.97
CA CYS A 674 12.79 -12.69 -18.91
C CYS A 674 12.06 -13.22 -20.16
N ALA A 675 11.07 -12.48 -20.67
CA ALA A 675 10.34 -12.83 -21.89
C ALA A 675 11.17 -12.61 -23.17
N ALA A 676 12.07 -11.62 -23.18
CA ALA A 676 12.89 -11.27 -24.33
C ALA A 676 14.07 -12.24 -24.54
N ILE A 677 14.72 -12.71 -23.46
CA ILE A 677 15.93 -13.56 -23.55
C ILE A 677 15.81 -14.75 -24.53
N PRO A 678 14.78 -15.62 -24.46
CA PRO A 678 14.69 -16.78 -25.35
C PRO A 678 14.61 -16.36 -26.82
N CYS A 679 13.89 -15.28 -27.10
CA CYS A 679 13.74 -14.69 -28.43
C CYS A 679 15.03 -14.04 -28.93
N VAL A 680 15.76 -13.32 -28.07
CA VAL A 680 17.06 -12.71 -28.39
C VAL A 680 18.12 -13.79 -28.65
N VAL A 681 18.19 -14.83 -27.81
CA VAL A 681 19.11 -15.97 -28.00
C VAL A 681 18.77 -16.72 -29.30
N PHE A 682 17.49 -16.99 -29.57
CA PHE A 682 17.05 -17.58 -30.84
C PHE A 682 17.41 -16.70 -32.04
N TYR A 683 17.21 -15.38 -31.95
CA TYR A 683 17.57 -14.42 -32.99
C TYR A 683 19.07 -14.44 -33.27
N LEU A 684 19.91 -14.35 -32.24
CA LEU A 684 21.37 -14.39 -32.34
C LEU A 684 21.89 -15.71 -32.96
N ILE A 685 21.27 -16.84 -32.63
CA ILE A 685 21.58 -18.15 -33.25
C ILE A 685 21.16 -18.19 -34.73
N LYS A 686 20.09 -17.48 -35.10
CA LYS A 686 19.54 -17.44 -36.47
C LYS A 686 20.29 -16.45 -37.38
N THR A 687 20.68 -15.28 -36.89
CA THR A 687 21.28 -14.21 -37.72
C THR A 687 22.79 -14.27 -37.88
N ASN A 688 23.48 -15.20 -37.20
CA ASN A 688 24.91 -15.45 -37.38
C ASN A 688 25.15 -16.66 -38.32
N PRO A 689 25.19 -16.48 -39.66
CA PRO A 689 25.31 -17.60 -40.60
C PRO A 689 26.59 -18.41 -40.41
N ASN A 690 27.68 -17.79 -39.91
CA ASN A 690 28.97 -18.47 -39.70
C ASN A 690 28.91 -19.63 -38.69
N ILE A 691 27.86 -19.69 -37.84
CA ILE A 691 27.58 -20.86 -36.98
C ILE A 691 27.23 -22.11 -37.82
N LYS A 692 26.90 -21.99 -39.11
CA LYS A 692 26.60 -23.16 -39.99
C LYS A 692 27.78 -24.10 -40.13
N ASP A 693 28.97 -23.56 -40.38
CA ASP A 693 30.10 -24.32 -40.91
C ASP A 693 31.32 -24.32 -39.98
N ASP A 694 31.57 -23.26 -39.22
CA ASP A 694 32.58 -23.31 -38.16
C ASP A 694 32.23 -24.40 -37.12
N ARG A 695 33.20 -25.26 -36.80
CA ARG A 695 33.10 -26.27 -35.73
C ARG A 695 33.24 -25.60 -34.36
N TYR A 696 34.08 -24.57 -34.24
CA TYR A 696 34.39 -23.86 -32.99
C TYR A 696 33.18 -23.08 -32.46
N MET A 697 32.53 -22.24 -33.27
CA MET A 697 31.27 -21.59 -32.90
C MET A 697 30.12 -22.60 -32.72
N ARG A 698 30.16 -23.77 -33.37
CA ARG A 698 29.19 -24.85 -33.08
C ARG A 698 29.38 -25.39 -31.67
N VAL A 699 30.60 -25.72 -31.25
CA VAL A 699 30.91 -26.13 -29.86
C VAL A 699 30.49 -25.05 -28.86
N LYS A 700 30.70 -23.76 -29.18
CA LYS A 700 30.25 -22.63 -28.34
C LYS A 700 28.74 -22.46 -28.21
N CYS A 701 27.93 -22.95 -29.17
CA CYS A 701 26.48 -22.79 -29.16
C CYS A 701 25.70 -24.09 -28.88
N SER A 702 26.27 -25.27 -29.15
CA SER A 702 25.64 -26.56 -28.81
C SER A 702 26.02 -27.03 -27.41
N SER A 703 27.21 -26.66 -26.92
CA SER A 703 27.50 -26.71 -25.50
C SER A 703 27.05 -25.40 -24.84
N LEU A 704 26.15 -25.50 -23.85
CA LEU A 704 26.05 -24.50 -22.77
C LEU A 704 27.29 -24.56 -21.85
N ILE A 705 28.21 -25.49 -22.12
CA ILE A 705 29.01 -26.25 -21.14
C ILE A 705 30.53 -26.06 -21.34
N ALA A 706 30.97 -25.65 -22.53
CA ALA A 706 32.39 -25.39 -22.83
C ALA A 706 32.60 -24.11 -23.68
N GLY A 707 31.64 -23.17 -23.58
CA GLY A 707 31.48 -22.05 -24.51
C GLY A 707 32.58 -20.97 -24.56
N LEU A 708 33.71 -21.13 -23.86
CA LEU A 708 34.84 -20.18 -23.98
C LEU A 708 36.23 -20.75 -23.60
N LYS A 709 36.58 -21.97 -24.04
CA LYS A 709 38.02 -22.26 -24.22
C LYS A 709 38.57 -21.47 -25.40
N LEU A 710 39.12 -20.29 -25.12
CA LEU A 710 39.97 -19.56 -26.07
C LEU A 710 41.35 -20.22 -26.10
N PHE A 711 41.46 -21.27 -26.92
CA PHE A 711 42.74 -21.63 -27.51
C PHE A 711 43.35 -20.37 -28.12
N SER A 712 44.54 -20.02 -27.64
CA SER A 712 45.34 -18.98 -28.29
C SER A 712 45.69 -19.46 -29.70
N ASN A 713 45.98 -18.54 -30.62
CA ASN A 713 46.50 -18.87 -31.96
C ASN A 713 47.93 -19.47 -31.92
N LYS A 714 48.35 -19.97 -30.75
CA LYS A 714 49.53 -20.79 -30.50
C LYS A 714 49.25 -22.29 -30.55
N ASP A 715 48.01 -22.75 -30.33
CA ASP A 715 47.70 -24.20 -30.34
C ASP A 715 47.51 -24.72 -31.77
N SER A 716 46.99 -23.87 -32.66
CA SER A 716 47.12 -24.00 -34.12
C SER A 716 48.59 -24.02 -34.56
N PHE A 717 49.42 -23.15 -33.97
CA PHE A 717 50.87 -23.09 -34.23
C PHE A 717 51.62 -24.33 -33.72
N LEU A 718 51.28 -24.87 -32.55
CA LEU A 718 51.87 -26.09 -31.95
C LEU A 718 51.44 -27.37 -32.67
N THR A 719 50.29 -27.34 -33.35
CA THR A 719 49.90 -28.42 -34.26
C THR A 719 50.71 -28.31 -35.55
N ARG A 720 50.89 -27.09 -36.09
CA ARG A 720 51.76 -26.83 -37.24
C ARG A 720 53.22 -27.18 -36.98
N GLU A 721 53.80 -26.81 -35.83
CA GLU A 721 55.15 -27.22 -35.42
C GLU A 721 55.30 -28.74 -35.48
N LYS A 722 54.28 -29.51 -35.05
CA LYS A 722 54.32 -30.98 -35.14
C LYS A 722 54.12 -31.54 -36.55
N ASP A 723 53.32 -30.89 -37.37
CA ASP A 723 53.12 -31.30 -38.76
C ASP A 723 54.35 -30.92 -39.63
N GLU A 724 55.09 -29.87 -39.25
CA GLU A 724 56.34 -29.43 -39.90
C GLU A 724 57.57 -30.20 -39.39
N GLU A 725 57.67 -30.53 -38.09
CA GLU A 725 58.75 -31.34 -37.47
C GLU A 725 58.77 -32.81 -37.96
N ASN A 726 57.70 -33.29 -38.60
CA ASN A 726 57.64 -34.61 -39.25
C ASN A 726 57.88 -34.59 -40.78
N ASN A 727 58.07 -33.42 -41.40
CA ASN A 727 58.35 -33.30 -42.83
C ASN A 727 59.86 -33.22 -43.09
N THR A 728 60.50 -34.38 -43.27
CA THR A 728 61.80 -34.43 -43.96
C THR A 728 61.69 -33.89 -45.39
N PRO A 729 62.77 -33.34 -45.97
CA PRO A 729 62.73 -32.87 -47.36
C PRO A 729 62.37 -34.01 -48.32
N PRO A 730 61.50 -33.77 -49.33
CA PRO A 730 61.21 -34.77 -50.34
C PRO A 730 62.40 -34.95 -51.28
N ASP A 731 62.97 -36.16 -51.32
CA ASP A 731 63.94 -36.53 -52.35
C ASP A 731 63.34 -36.32 -53.74
N THR A 732 64.12 -35.70 -54.62
CA THR A 732 63.71 -35.44 -56.00
C THR A 732 63.68 -36.74 -56.80
N ASN A 733 62.50 -37.34 -56.98
CA ASN A 733 62.03 -37.93 -58.25
C ASN A 733 60.69 -38.66 -58.09
N ASN A 734 59.60 -38.11 -58.63
CA ASN A 734 58.47 -38.88 -59.15
C ASN A 734 57.57 -38.02 -60.04
N LEU A 735 57.47 -38.37 -61.33
CA LEU A 735 56.90 -37.52 -62.39
C LEU A 735 55.49 -38.00 -62.85
N PHE A 736 54.53 -38.10 -61.92
CA PHE A 736 53.13 -38.45 -62.27
C PHE A 736 52.09 -37.73 -61.40
N PRO A 737 51.45 -36.66 -61.90
CA PRO A 737 50.31 -36.03 -61.25
C PRO A 737 48.99 -36.57 -61.83
N ASN A 738 48.35 -37.58 -61.20
CA ASN A 738 46.97 -37.93 -61.55
C ASN A 738 46.18 -38.73 -60.49
N LEU A 739 44.86 -38.55 -60.51
CA LEU A 739 43.79 -39.32 -59.84
C LEU A 739 43.98 -39.66 -58.34
N THR A 740 43.60 -38.73 -57.46
CA THR A 740 43.09 -39.11 -56.10
C THR A 740 42.04 -38.17 -55.51
N GLN A 741 41.47 -37.24 -56.29
CA GLN A 741 40.66 -36.12 -55.77
C GLN A 741 39.13 -36.32 -55.83
N SER A 742 38.64 -37.54 -56.08
CA SER A 742 37.19 -37.84 -56.25
C SER A 742 36.57 -38.78 -55.20
N LYS A 743 37.32 -39.24 -54.19
CA LYS A 743 36.78 -40.14 -53.14
C LYS A 743 36.20 -39.43 -51.90
N SER A 744 36.41 -38.13 -51.74
CA SER A 744 35.91 -37.36 -50.58
C SER A 744 34.44 -36.93 -50.69
N SER A 745 33.88 -36.83 -51.90
CA SER A 745 32.50 -36.41 -52.14
C SER A 745 31.46 -37.51 -51.93
N VAL A 746 31.81 -38.78 -52.18
CA VAL A 746 30.86 -39.91 -52.15
C VAL A 746 30.57 -40.42 -50.73
N GLN A 747 31.43 -40.14 -49.74
CA GLN A 747 31.21 -40.52 -48.33
C GLN A 747 30.34 -39.53 -47.52
N GLU A 748 29.80 -38.46 -48.13
CA GLU A 748 28.98 -37.48 -47.40
C GLU A 748 27.46 -37.76 -47.44
N GLU A 749 26.94 -38.50 -48.43
CA GLU A 749 25.50 -38.75 -48.55
C GLU A 749 24.95 -39.71 -47.48
N GLU A 750 25.72 -40.71 -47.05
CA GLU A 750 25.29 -41.67 -46.02
C GLU A 750 25.45 -41.15 -44.57
N LYS A 751 25.43 -39.82 -44.38
CA LYS A 751 25.25 -39.18 -43.06
C LYS A 751 23.81 -39.35 -42.59
N GLY A 752 23.51 -40.59 -42.18
CA GLY A 752 22.18 -41.07 -41.83
C GLY A 752 21.44 -40.17 -40.84
N TRP A 753 20.12 -40.12 -41.00
CA TRP A 753 19.15 -39.20 -40.39
C TRP A 753 19.51 -38.58 -39.01
N ARG A 754 20.03 -39.38 -38.07
CA ARG A 754 20.51 -38.91 -36.76
C ARG A 754 21.54 -37.77 -36.88
N ALA A 755 22.53 -37.86 -37.77
CA ALA A 755 23.55 -36.83 -37.94
C ALA A 755 22.95 -35.50 -38.47
N GLN A 756 21.93 -35.57 -39.32
CA GLN A 756 21.21 -34.40 -39.81
C GLN A 756 20.35 -33.77 -38.70
N MET A 757 19.65 -34.60 -37.91
CA MET A 757 18.89 -34.19 -36.72
C MET A 757 19.79 -33.47 -35.71
N VAL A 758 20.95 -34.06 -35.36
CA VAL A 758 21.97 -33.45 -34.49
C VAL A 758 22.41 -32.08 -35.06
N ARG A 759 22.79 -31.98 -36.34
CA ARG A 759 23.26 -30.72 -36.95
C ARG A 759 22.19 -29.62 -36.95
N ARG A 760 20.90 -29.97 -37.02
CA ARG A 760 19.75 -29.04 -36.98
C ARG A 760 19.36 -28.62 -35.56
N PHE A 761 19.15 -29.57 -34.64
CA PHE A 761 18.52 -29.30 -33.33
C PHE A 761 19.50 -28.94 -32.21
N SER A 762 20.73 -29.44 -32.22
CA SER A 762 21.74 -29.16 -31.16
C SER A 762 21.95 -27.66 -30.90
N ARG A 763 21.85 -26.83 -31.95
CA ARG A 763 21.99 -25.37 -31.92
C ARG A 763 20.92 -24.66 -31.09
N TYR A 764 19.74 -25.27 -30.96
CA TYR A 764 18.60 -24.67 -30.25
C TYR A 764 18.42 -25.21 -28.83
N ASN A 765 19.36 -26.04 -28.34
CA ASN A 765 19.34 -26.59 -26.99
C ASN A 765 19.16 -25.50 -25.91
N ILE A 766 19.91 -24.39 -26.02
CA ILE A 766 19.80 -23.24 -25.09
C ILE A 766 18.39 -22.66 -25.06
N VAL A 767 17.76 -22.50 -26.23
CA VAL A 767 16.42 -21.94 -26.40
C VAL A 767 15.36 -22.89 -25.83
N LEU A 768 15.48 -24.20 -26.09
CA LEU A 768 14.62 -25.24 -25.53
C LEU A 768 14.69 -25.26 -24.00
N LEU A 769 15.89 -25.20 -23.42
CA LEU A 769 16.07 -25.19 -21.98
C LEU A 769 15.58 -23.88 -21.32
N TYR A 770 15.63 -22.73 -22.01
CA TYR A 770 14.95 -21.51 -21.56
C TYR A 770 13.42 -21.67 -21.55
N PHE A 771 12.82 -22.20 -22.63
CA PHE A 771 11.37 -22.47 -22.66
C PHE A 771 10.95 -23.52 -21.61
N ARG A 772 11.82 -24.48 -21.30
CA ARG A 772 11.62 -25.42 -20.19
C ARG A 772 11.57 -24.71 -18.83
N LYS A 773 12.46 -23.76 -18.54
CA LYS A 773 12.40 -22.95 -17.30
C LYS A 773 11.08 -22.18 -17.18
N ILE A 774 10.64 -21.58 -18.29
CA ILE A 774 9.34 -20.89 -18.39
C ILE A 774 8.20 -21.85 -18.08
N ALA A 775 8.11 -22.99 -18.77
CA ALA A 775 7.05 -23.97 -18.57
C ALA A 775 7.04 -24.53 -17.14
N PHE A 776 8.21 -24.90 -16.62
CA PHE A 776 8.38 -25.43 -15.26
C PHE A 776 7.84 -24.49 -14.19
N LEU A 777 8.27 -23.22 -14.19
CA LEU A 777 7.84 -22.26 -13.16
C LEU A 777 6.38 -21.82 -13.33
N LEU A 778 5.89 -21.77 -14.57
CA LEU A 778 4.46 -21.54 -14.84
C LEU A 778 3.61 -22.67 -14.23
N ILE A 779 4.04 -23.93 -14.35
CA ILE A 779 3.39 -25.07 -13.70
C ILE A 779 3.48 -24.95 -12.16
N ILE A 780 4.65 -24.64 -11.60
CA ILE A 780 4.83 -24.54 -10.13
C ILE A 780 3.94 -23.42 -9.53
N VAL A 781 3.91 -22.23 -10.14
CA VAL A 781 3.17 -21.09 -9.58
C VAL A 781 1.67 -21.17 -9.85
N TYR A 782 1.24 -21.37 -11.11
CA TYR A 782 -0.18 -21.24 -11.46
C TYR A 782 -1.01 -22.52 -11.23
N LEU A 783 -0.41 -23.71 -11.28
CA LEU A 783 -1.11 -24.97 -11.01
C LEU A 783 -1.00 -25.44 -9.54
N TYR A 784 -0.60 -24.57 -8.61
CA TYR A 784 -0.34 -24.91 -7.19
C TYR A 784 -1.50 -25.58 -6.43
N LYS A 785 -2.74 -25.44 -6.93
CA LYS A 785 -3.93 -26.11 -6.38
C LYS A 785 -4.06 -27.59 -6.80
N TYR A 786 -3.28 -28.03 -7.79
CA TYR A 786 -3.42 -29.31 -8.48
C TYR A 786 -2.11 -30.11 -8.44
N THR A 787 -1.57 -30.39 -7.25
CA THR A 787 -0.22 -30.95 -7.06
C THR A 787 0.08 -32.20 -7.91
N TYR A 788 -0.89 -33.11 -8.05
CA TYR A 788 -0.73 -34.30 -8.91
C TYR A 788 -0.57 -33.95 -10.39
N ALA A 789 -1.28 -32.94 -10.90
CA ALA A 789 -1.12 -32.46 -12.27
C ALA A 789 0.23 -31.76 -12.45
N GLN A 790 0.68 -30.97 -11.46
CA GLN A 790 2.01 -30.36 -11.49
C GLN A 790 3.11 -31.43 -11.62
N ILE A 791 3.09 -32.43 -10.73
CA ILE A 791 4.06 -33.54 -10.73
C ILE A 791 4.02 -34.29 -12.06
N ALA A 792 2.83 -34.63 -12.56
CA ALA A 792 2.69 -35.37 -13.82
C ALA A 792 3.22 -34.61 -15.03
N ILE A 793 2.87 -33.33 -15.19
CA ILE A 793 3.31 -32.51 -16.34
C ILE A 793 4.82 -32.25 -16.26
N ILE A 794 5.37 -31.97 -15.08
CA ILE A 794 6.82 -31.78 -14.90
C ILE A 794 7.57 -33.11 -15.16
N SER A 795 7.04 -34.25 -14.72
CA SER A 795 7.62 -35.57 -15.02
C SER A 795 7.65 -35.83 -16.53
N VAL A 796 6.56 -35.56 -17.25
CA VAL A 796 6.49 -35.70 -18.72
C VAL A 796 7.49 -34.75 -19.41
N MET A 797 7.60 -33.50 -18.95
CA MET A 797 8.59 -32.55 -19.48
C MET A 797 10.02 -33.06 -19.26
N ASN A 798 10.34 -33.61 -18.10
CA ASN A 798 11.66 -34.19 -17.82
C ASN A 798 11.92 -35.46 -18.65
N VAL A 799 10.90 -36.31 -18.90
CA VAL A 799 11.01 -37.46 -19.82
C VAL A 799 11.33 -36.99 -21.25
N VAL A 800 10.67 -35.93 -21.74
CA VAL A 800 10.95 -35.35 -23.06
C VAL A 800 12.39 -34.82 -23.14
N VAL A 801 12.90 -34.18 -22.09
CA VAL A 801 14.29 -33.67 -22.04
C VAL A 801 15.30 -34.82 -21.92
N ALA A 802 15.01 -35.88 -21.15
CA ALA A 802 15.85 -37.08 -21.08
C ALA A 802 15.95 -37.77 -22.45
N LEU A 803 14.81 -37.95 -23.13
CA LEU A 803 14.76 -38.50 -24.49
C LEU A 803 15.49 -37.60 -25.50
N PHE A 804 15.38 -36.27 -25.38
CA PHE A 804 16.15 -35.32 -26.19
C PHE A 804 17.67 -35.54 -26.02
N TYR A 805 18.16 -35.65 -24.78
CA TYR A 805 19.58 -35.93 -24.53
C TYR A 805 20.01 -37.32 -25.05
N LEU A 806 19.21 -38.37 -24.88
CA LEU A 806 19.55 -39.73 -25.30
C LEU A 806 19.49 -39.92 -26.82
N LEU A 807 18.50 -39.34 -27.50
CA LEU A 807 18.21 -39.56 -28.93
C LEU A 807 18.86 -38.53 -29.86
N ILE A 808 18.88 -37.24 -29.46
CA ILE A 808 19.40 -36.13 -30.28
C ILE A 808 20.82 -35.74 -29.89
N GLN A 809 21.30 -36.13 -28.69
CA GLN A 809 22.70 -36.01 -28.26
C GLN A 809 23.34 -34.64 -28.59
N PRO A 810 22.80 -33.53 -28.05
CA PRO A 810 23.23 -32.17 -28.39
C PRO A 810 24.70 -31.86 -28.06
N TYR A 811 25.31 -32.57 -27.11
CA TYR A 811 26.72 -32.40 -26.73
C TYR A 811 27.64 -33.36 -27.51
N GLU A 812 28.83 -32.89 -27.88
CA GLU A 812 29.84 -33.67 -28.61
C GLU A 812 30.41 -34.84 -27.76
N LYS A 813 30.61 -34.61 -26.46
CA LYS A 813 30.98 -35.66 -25.51
C LYS A 813 29.74 -36.52 -25.18
N LYS A 814 29.74 -37.81 -25.58
CA LYS A 814 28.68 -38.77 -25.19
C LYS A 814 28.40 -38.80 -23.68
N TYR A 815 29.45 -38.72 -22.86
CA TYR A 815 29.35 -38.64 -21.40
C TYR A 815 28.45 -37.49 -20.91
N GLU A 816 28.52 -36.30 -21.54
CA GLU A 816 27.68 -35.16 -21.14
C GLU A 816 26.20 -35.40 -21.46
N ASN A 817 25.88 -36.05 -22.59
CA ASN A 817 24.49 -36.43 -22.89
C ASN A 817 23.95 -37.44 -21.87
N TYR A 818 24.75 -38.46 -21.51
CA TYR A 818 24.35 -39.44 -20.50
C TYR A 818 24.25 -38.83 -19.09
N LYS A 819 25.17 -37.95 -18.69
CA LYS A 819 25.15 -37.23 -17.40
C LYS A 819 23.88 -36.38 -17.25
N ASN A 820 23.56 -35.57 -18.27
CA ASN A 820 22.36 -34.75 -18.25
C ASN A 820 21.08 -35.61 -18.29
N ALA A 821 21.02 -36.66 -19.11
CA ALA A 821 19.89 -37.59 -19.12
C ALA A 821 19.70 -38.30 -17.76
N ALA A 822 20.78 -38.68 -17.07
CA ALA A 822 20.72 -39.26 -15.73
C ALA A 822 20.17 -38.26 -14.69
N PHE A 823 20.54 -36.99 -14.77
CA PHE A 823 19.99 -35.95 -13.89
C PHE A 823 18.47 -35.77 -14.10
N GLU A 824 17.97 -35.83 -15.35
CA GLU A 824 16.54 -35.84 -15.64
C GLU A 824 15.82 -37.06 -15.03
N ILE A 825 16.42 -38.25 -15.15
CA ILE A 825 15.89 -39.49 -14.58
C ILE A 825 15.82 -39.39 -13.04
N VAL A 826 16.86 -38.88 -12.38
CA VAL A 826 16.84 -38.66 -10.92
C VAL A 826 15.76 -37.64 -10.52
N MET A 827 15.56 -36.58 -11.30
CA MET A 827 14.48 -35.61 -11.05
C MET A 827 13.09 -36.23 -11.18
N ILE A 828 12.87 -37.14 -12.14
CA ILE A 828 11.63 -37.91 -12.24
C ILE A 828 11.43 -38.83 -11.01
N VAL A 829 12.49 -39.49 -10.52
CA VAL A 829 12.42 -40.31 -9.30
C VAL A 829 12.08 -39.44 -8.08
N ILE A 830 12.69 -38.27 -7.92
CA ILE A 830 12.36 -37.32 -6.85
C ILE A 830 10.88 -36.87 -6.94
N GLN A 831 10.39 -36.60 -8.14
CA GLN A 831 8.99 -36.21 -8.39
C GLN A 831 8.00 -37.35 -8.05
N ILE A 832 8.36 -38.61 -8.35
CA ILE A 832 7.61 -39.80 -7.93
C ILE A 832 7.61 -39.96 -6.40
N LEU A 833 8.75 -39.76 -5.73
CA LEU A 833 8.83 -39.76 -4.26
C LEU A 833 7.95 -38.67 -3.64
N PHE A 834 7.91 -37.48 -4.24
CA PHE A 834 7.03 -36.39 -3.81
C PHE A 834 5.55 -36.72 -4.07
N ALA A 835 5.20 -37.47 -5.12
CA ALA A 835 3.83 -37.93 -5.37
C ALA A 835 3.26 -38.79 -4.22
N PHE A 836 4.12 -39.57 -3.54
CA PHE A 836 3.75 -40.33 -2.34
C PHE A 836 3.57 -39.44 -1.09
N LEU A 837 4.16 -38.25 -1.06
CA LEU A 837 3.97 -37.27 0.03
C LEU A 837 2.72 -36.37 -0.16
N VAL A 838 2.14 -36.30 -1.36
CA VAL A 838 0.92 -35.49 -1.64
C VAL A 838 -0.28 -35.98 -0.80
N LYS A 839 -0.43 -37.29 -0.62
CA LYS A 839 -1.40 -37.84 0.34
C LYS A 839 -0.88 -37.59 1.75
N ASP A 840 -1.75 -37.10 2.62
CA ASP A 840 -1.48 -36.93 4.06
C ASP A 840 -2.74 -37.28 4.86
N SER A 841 -3.03 -38.58 4.96
CA SER A 841 -4.14 -39.08 5.76
C SER A 841 -3.79 -39.03 7.25
N GLN A 842 -4.79 -38.83 8.10
CA GLN A 842 -4.66 -38.87 9.57
C GLN A 842 -3.95 -40.14 10.06
N SER A 843 -4.19 -41.28 9.40
CA SER A 843 -3.60 -42.59 9.68
C SER A 843 -2.17 -42.81 9.19
N GLN A 844 -1.59 -41.90 8.39
CA GLN A 844 -0.26 -42.09 7.83
C GLN A 844 0.82 -41.74 8.87
N SER A 845 1.68 -42.72 9.19
CA SER A 845 2.85 -42.53 10.06
C SER A 845 3.87 -41.54 9.46
N GLU A 846 4.40 -40.66 10.30
CA GLU A 846 5.42 -39.68 9.92
C GLU A 846 6.77 -40.32 9.61
N ALA A 847 7.14 -41.42 10.29
CA ALA A 847 8.39 -42.13 10.04
C ALA A 847 8.52 -42.56 8.56
N ASN A 848 7.40 -42.96 7.93
CA ASN A 848 7.36 -43.28 6.50
C ASN A 848 7.57 -42.04 5.62
N ARG A 849 7.04 -40.87 6.02
CA ARG A 849 7.26 -39.59 5.31
C ARG A 849 8.72 -39.15 5.44
N ILE A 850 9.29 -39.27 6.64
CA ILE A 850 10.68 -38.92 6.96
C ILE A 850 11.65 -39.85 6.22
N LEU A 851 11.36 -41.15 6.11
CA LEU A 851 12.11 -42.11 5.30
C LEU A 851 12.11 -41.74 3.81
N ILE A 852 10.94 -41.44 3.23
CA ILE A 852 10.84 -40.91 1.85
C ILE A 852 11.64 -39.61 1.72
N GLY A 853 11.63 -38.77 2.76
CA GLY A 853 12.43 -37.56 2.86
C GLY A 853 13.94 -37.82 2.74
N TRP A 854 14.46 -38.78 3.49
CA TRP A 854 15.87 -39.15 3.44
C TRP A 854 16.29 -39.74 2.09
N ILE A 855 15.42 -40.54 1.46
CA ILE A 855 15.68 -41.07 0.10
C ILE A 855 15.74 -39.91 -0.91
N GLY A 856 14.82 -38.95 -0.84
CA GLY A 856 14.83 -37.75 -1.69
C GLY A 856 16.08 -36.89 -1.49
N ILE A 857 16.48 -36.64 -0.24
CA ILE A 857 17.70 -35.90 0.10
C ILE A 857 18.94 -36.63 -0.43
N ALA A 858 19.04 -37.96 -0.24
CA ALA A 858 20.15 -38.76 -0.74
C ALA A 858 20.31 -38.66 -2.26
N LEU A 859 19.21 -38.73 -3.02
CA LEU A 859 19.22 -38.58 -4.48
C LEU A 859 19.72 -37.19 -4.93
N VAL A 860 19.27 -36.11 -4.26
CA VAL A 860 19.77 -34.75 -4.55
C VAL A 860 21.26 -34.64 -4.21
N CYS A 861 21.68 -35.14 -3.05
CA CYS A 861 23.08 -35.14 -2.64
C CYS A 861 23.98 -35.93 -3.61
N ILE A 862 23.51 -37.04 -4.17
CA ILE A 862 24.25 -37.81 -5.21
C ILE A 862 24.46 -36.97 -6.48
N VAL A 863 23.44 -36.23 -6.95
CA VAL A 863 23.60 -35.38 -8.15
C VAL A 863 24.51 -34.16 -7.89
N ILE A 864 24.39 -33.53 -6.72
CA ILE A 864 25.29 -32.43 -6.32
C ILE A 864 26.73 -32.95 -6.19
N LEU A 865 26.94 -34.12 -5.57
CA LEU A 865 28.26 -34.73 -5.42
C LEU A 865 28.88 -35.14 -6.77
N TRP A 866 28.09 -35.75 -7.68
CA TRP A 866 28.53 -36.04 -9.04
C TRP A 866 28.97 -34.76 -9.75
N SER A 867 28.16 -33.70 -9.68
CA SER A 867 28.44 -32.40 -10.31
C SER A 867 29.72 -31.77 -9.74
N PHE A 868 29.90 -31.82 -8.41
CA PHE A 868 31.09 -31.33 -7.74
C PHE A 868 32.35 -32.13 -8.09
N ILE A 869 32.27 -33.46 -8.19
CA ILE A 869 33.39 -34.32 -8.62
C ILE A 869 33.75 -34.04 -10.09
N SER A 870 32.75 -33.97 -10.98
CA SER A 870 32.94 -33.60 -12.40
C SER A 870 33.66 -32.25 -12.52
N MET A 871 33.22 -31.25 -11.77
CA MET A 871 33.83 -29.92 -11.76
C MET A 871 35.23 -29.91 -11.15
N SER A 872 35.48 -30.68 -10.08
CA SER A 872 36.78 -30.78 -9.43
C SER A 872 37.82 -31.42 -10.36
N VAL A 873 37.44 -32.47 -11.11
CA VAL A 873 38.33 -33.09 -12.12
C VAL A 873 38.67 -32.10 -13.23
N GLU A 874 37.71 -31.32 -13.73
CA GLU A 874 37.96 -30.30 -14.75
C GLU A 874 38.87 -29.18 -14.23
N VAL A 875 38.63 -28.65 -13.03
CA VAL A 875 39.47 -27.59 -12.41
C VAL A 875 40.89 -28.10 -12.13
N LEU A 876 41.06 -29.33 -11.64
CA LEU A 876 42.39 -29.94 -11.44
C LEU A 876 43.12 -30.15 -12.76
N TYR A 877 42.41 -30.51 -13.84
CA TYR A 877 42.98 -30.68 -15.17
C TYR A 877 43.46 -29.34 -15.76
N GLU A 878 42.65 -28.28 -15.67
CA GLU A 878 43.05 -26.94 -16.12
C GLU A 878 44.20 -26.36 -15.29
N LEU A 879 44.19 -26.58 -13.96
CA LEU A 879 45.29 -26.19 -13.08
C LEU A 879 46.59 -26.93 -13.44
N PHE A 880 46.51 -28.24 -13.73
CA PHE A 880 47.65 -29.03 -14.20
C PHE A 880 48.19 -28.52 -15.53
N LEU A 881 47.32 -28.21 -16.51
CA LEU A 881 47.73 -27.60 -17.77
C LEU A 881 48.39 -26.23 -17.58
N TYR A 882 47.83 -25.40 -16.70
CA TYR A 882 48.40 -24.09 -16.36
C TYR A 882 49.78 -24.21 -15.72
N LEU A 883 49.94 -25.07 -14.71
CA LEU A 883 51.23 -25.35 -14.07
C LEU A 883 52.25 -25.93 -15.05
N LYS A 884 51.84 -26.82 -15.96
CA LYS A 884 52.67 -27.33 -17.07
C LYS A 884 53.12 -26.20 -18.00
N SER A 885 52.25 -25.23 -18.30
CA SER A 885 52.59 -24.06 -19.10
C SER A 885 53.59 -23.13 -18.40
N LEU A 886 53.47 -22.93 -17.08
CA LEU A 886 54.42 -22.16 -16.28
C LEU A 886 55.79 -22.86 -16.22
N LYS A 887 55.82 -24.19 -16.03
CA LYS A 887 57.07 -24.98 -16.07
C LYS A 887 57.75 -24.88 -17.44
N SER A 888 56.97 -24.93 -18.53
CA SER A 888 57.48 -24.74 -19.90
C SER A 888 58.09 -23.34 -20.10
N ARG A 889 57.41 -22.27 -19.63
CA ARG A 889 57.94 -20.89 -19.66
C ARG A 889 59.23 -20.75 -18.86
N ARG A 890 59.29 -21.28 -17.63
CA ARG A 890 60.49 -21.23 -16.76
C ARG A 890 61.67 -22.00 -17.36
N ASN A 891 61.41 -23.04 -18.15
CA ASN A 891 62.46 -23.74 -18.90
C ASN A 891 62.92 -22.90 -20.11
N ARG A 892 62.00 -22.36 -20.92
CA ARG A 892 62.37 -21.49 -22.06
C ARG A 892 63.14 -20.23 -21.63
N SER A 893 62.81 -19.63 -20.48
CA SER A 893 63.57 -18.49 -19.93
C SER A 893 64.94 -18.88 -19.34
N LYS A 894 65.18 -20.17 -19.05
CA LYS A 894 66.53 -20.65 -18.69
C LYS A 894 67.40 -20.86 -19.92
N VAL A 895 66.83 -21.38 -21.01
CA VAL A 895 67.54 -21.57 -22.29
C VAL A 895 67.91 -20.21 -22.90
N ALA A 896 66.97 -19.27 -23.00
CA ALA A 896 67.24 -17.94 -23.55
C ALA A 896 68.31 -17.14 -22.76
N ASN A 897 68.48 -17.41 -21.46
CA ASN A 897 69.55 -16.84 -20.64
C ASN A 897 70.89 -17.57 -20.77
N PHE A 898 70.91 -18.77 -21.36
CA PHE A 898 72.10 -19.54 -21.70
C PHE A 898 72.63 -19.09 -23.07
N ASP A 899 71.76 -19.05 -24.08
CA ASP A 899 72.05 -18.57 -25.43
C ASP A 899 72.61 -17.13 -25.40
N ALA A 900 72.05 -16.27 -24.54
CA ALA A 900 72.50 -14.89 -24.33
C ALA A 900 73.81 -14.76 -23.53
N ALA A 901 74.28 -15.82 -22.88
CA ALA A 901 75.60 -15.86 -22.24
C ALA A 901 76.68 -16.39 -23.20
N GLU A 902 76.34 -17.38 -24.04
CA GLU A 902 77.27 -18.03 -24.97
C GLU A 902 77.69 -17.10 -26.14
N HIS A 903 76.79 -16.22 -26.61
CA HIS A 903 77.14 -15.14 -27.54
C HIS A 903 77.86 -13.94 -26.88
N GLY A 904 78.29 -14.05 -25.61
CA GLY A 904 79.00 -13.00 -24.89
C GLY A 904 80.54 -13.02 -24.99
N GLN A 905 81.15 -14.03 -25.62
CA GLN A 905 82.61 -14.27 -25.50
C GLN A 905 83.44 -14.41 -26.79
N GLU A 906 82.86 -14.47 -27.99
CA GLU A 906 83.63 -14.39 -29.24
C GLU A 906 83.61 -12.98 -29.84
N ASN A 907 84.68 -12.20 -29.59
CA ASN A 907 85.33 -11.27 -30.53
C ASN A 907 86.48 -10.52 -29.82
N ASN A 908 87.68 -11.13 -29.78
CA ASN A 908 88.91 -10.41 -29.43
C ASN A 908 90.18 -11.20 -29.81
N HIS A 909 90.54 -11.18 -31.10
CA HIS A 909 91.96 -11.22 -31.50
C HIS A 909 92.19 -10.75 -32.94
N ASP A 910 93.12 -9.81 -33.13
CA ASP A 910 93.59 -9.39 -34.45
C ASP A 910 94.55 -10.40 -35.09
N ILE A 911 94.36 -10.70 -36.38
CA ILE A 911 95.45 -10.93 -37.36
C ILE A 911 95.07 -10.30 -38.71
N SER A 912 96.06 -9.67 -39.36
CA SER A 912 96.00 -9.01 -40.67
C SER A 912 97.43 -9.03 -41.27
N PRO A 913 97.67 -8.85 -42.59
CA PRO A 913 96.78 -8.89 -43.76
C PRO A 913 97.19 -9.97 -44.80
N SER A 914 96.41 -10.20 -45.86
CA SER A 914 96.92 -10.38 -47.26
C SER A 914 95.79 -10.61 -48.29
N ASN A 915 95.86 -9.85 -49.39
CA ASN A 915 95.43 -10.17 -50.76
C ASN A 915 94.39 -11.30 -51.01
N GLU A 916 93.14 -10.91 -51.29
CA GLU A 916 92.71 -10.89 -52.70
C GLU A 916 91.75 -9.72 -52.97
N ALA A 917 91.56 -9.35 -54.25
CA ALA A 917 91.05 -8.02 -54.61
C ALA A 917 89.98 -8.03 -55.72
N LYS A 918 89.26 -6.90 -55.82
CA LYS A 918 88.23 -6.55 -56.83
C LYS A 918 86.91 -7.33 -56.63
N LYS A 919 85.80 -6.68 -56.25
CA LYS A 919 85.27 -5.47 -56.91
C LYS A 919 84.54 -4.50 -55.97
N ARG A 920 84.90 -3.22 -56.11
CA ARG A 920 84.05 -2.02 -55.98
C ARG A 920 83.30 -1.80 -54.66
N THR A 921 84.04 -1.25 -53.70
CA THR A 921 83.63 0.00 -53.06
C THR A 921 83.24 1.08 -54.08
N THR A 922 82.18 1.83 -53.79
CA THR A 922 81.97 3.30 -53.72
C THR A 922 80.46 3.44 -53.39
N ILE A 923 79.96 4.07 -52.33
CA ILE A 923 80.06 5.45 -51.83
C ILE A 923 79.72 5.35 -50.31
N LEU A 924 80.65 5.45 -49.35
CA LEU A 924 81.22 6.67 -48.73
C LEU A 924 80.20 7.80 -48.48
N GLN A 925 80.00 8.40 -47.30
CA GLN A 925 80.60 8.27 -45.96
C GLN A 925 79.82 9.23 -45.02
N LYS A 926 80.11 9.24 -43.71
CA LYS A 926 79.61 10.21 -42.68
C LYS A 926 78.13 10.01 -42.30
N LEU A 927 77.65 10.39 -41.11
CA LEU A 927 78.27 10.96 -39.90
C LEU A 927 78.16 9.91 -38.75
N GLU A 928 79.23 9.64 -37.98
CA GLU A 928 79.56 10.26 -36.67
C GLU A 928 78.68 9.67 -35.53
N ASN A 929 79.19 8.85 -34.59
CA ASN A 929 80.06 9.14 -33.43
C ASN A 929 79.46 10.21 -32.47
N GLN A 930 79.57 10.13 -31.14
CA GLN A 930 80.40 9.29 -30.25
C GLN A 930 79.87 9.31 -28.79
N GLN A 931 80.37 8.40 -27.93
CA GLN A 931 80.62 8.60 -26.47
C GLN A 931 79.41 8.77 -25.49
N PHE A 932 79.54 8.59 -24.15
CA PHE A 932 80.69 8.23 -23.30
C PHE A 932 80.32 7.28 -22.11
N GLN A 933 81.32 6.51 -21.71
CA GLN A 933 81.60 5.65 -20.53
C GLN A 933 80.83 5.76 -19.18
N ASN A 934 80.69 4.58 -18.55
CA ASN A 934 81.11 4.14 -17.21
C ASN A 934 80.90 5.01 -15.94
N VAL A 935 80.50 4.36 -14.83
CA VAL A 935 81.38 4.00 -13.69
C VAL A 935 80.66 2.96 -12.79
N LYS A 936 81.37 2.36 -11.83
CA LYS A 936 81.07 1.13 -11.07
C LYS A 936 81.40 1.38 -9.59
N GLU A 937 80.55 0.95 -8.64
CA GLU A 937 80.93 0.31 -7.35
C GLU A 937 79.75 0.00 -6.41
N GLU A 938 79.93 -1.09 -5.63
CA GLU A 938 79.21 -1.49 -4.41
C GLU A 938 80.21 -1.37 -3.22
N PRO A 939 79.91 -1.72 -1.95
CA PRO A 939 78.63 -2.03 -1.28
C PRO A 939 78.42 -1.19 0.02
N ILE A 940 77.40 -1.52 0.83
CA ILE A 940 77.43 -1.80 2.31
C ILE A 940 76.00 -1.71 2.89
N GLU A 941 75.82 -2.24 4.11
CA GLU A 941 74.57 -2.74 4.69
C GLU A 941 73.79 -1.73 5.59
N ASP A 942 72.66 -2.23 6.10
CA ASP A 942 71.97 -1.91 7.37
C ASP A 942 70.71 -1.00 7.47
N GLU A 943 69.71 -1.66 8.08
CA GLU A 943 68.63 -1.28 9.04
C GLU A 943 67.69 -0.05 8.87
N GLU A 944 66.41 -0.41 8.72
CA GLU A 944 65.20 0.03 9.47
C GLU A 944 64.54 1.44 9.38
N GLU A 945 63.20 1.37 9.45
CA GLU A 945 62.20 2.32 10.02
C GLU A 945 61.96 3.74 9.43
N ASN A 946 60.74 3.90 8.90
CA ASN A 946 59.78 5.00 9.16
C ASN A 946 60.17 6.48 8.92
N GLY A 947 59.68 7.07 7.81
CA GLY A 947 59.74 8.53 7.59
C GLY A 947 58.88 9.10 6.44
N LEU A 948 57.61 9.39 6.70
CA LEU A 948 56.76 10.31 5.91
C LEU A 948 56.96 11.77 6.41
N PRO A 949 56.58 12.84 5.68
CA PRO A 949 56.37 13.03 4.23
C PRO A 949 56.97 14.39 3.73
N VAL A 950 56.34 15.01 2.71
CA VAL A 950 56.33 16.44 2.30
C VAL A 950 57.11 16.84 1.02
N GLN A 951 56.30 17.12 0.00
CA GLN A 951 56.41 18.15 -1.04
C GLN A 951 57.66 19.06 -1.10
N SER A 952 58.17 19.26 -2.31
CA SER A 952 58.36 20.64 -2.81
C SER A 952 57.97 20.76 -4.29
N GLN A 953 57.41 21.91 -4.66
CA GLN A 953 57.00 22.21 -6.03
C GLN A 953 58.16 22.87 -6.79
N ARG A 954 58.28 22.65 -8.10
CA ARG A 954 58.86 23.69 -8.99
C ARG A 954 58.15 23.79 -10.35
N LEU A 955 57.67 25.00 -10.61
CA LEU A 955 56.84 25.38 -11.75
C LEU A 955 57.71 26.02 -12.85
N LYS A 956 57.52 25.63 -14.11
CA LYS A 956 57.71 26.40 -15.39
C LYS A 956 57.62 25.38 -16.55
N ARG A 957 56.78 25.50 -17.59
CA ARG A 957 56.54 26.56 -18.60
C ARG A 957 57.82 26.96 -19.37
N ALA A 958 57.85 27.03 -20.71
CA ALA A 958 56.90 26.61 -21.76
C ALA A 958 57.54 26.81 -23.17
N LYS A 959 56.77 26.46 -24.23
CA LYS A 959 56.76 27.01 -25.62
C LYS A 959 57.52 26.31 -26.77
N PHE A 960 56.73 26.04 -27.82
CA PHE A 960 57.02 26.15 -29.28
C PHE A 960 58.06 25.20 -29.94
N SER A 961 57.92 24.81 -31.23
CA SER A 961 56.83 25.01 -32.22
C SER A 961 56.96 24.14 -33.48
N GLN A 962 55.82 23.71 -34.06
CA GLN A 962 55.60 23.39 -35.50
C GLN A 962 56.40 22.16 -36.06
N ILE A 963 56.16 21.57 -37.26
CA ILE A 963 55.33 21.97 -38.42
C ILE A 963 54.73 20.75 -39.22
N GLN A 964 53.47 20.87 -39.66
CA GLN A 964 52.81 20.44 -40.94
C GLN A 964 52.84 19.01 -41.61
N LEU A 965 51.60 18.53 -41.90
CA LEU A 965 51.00 18.10 -43.20
C LEU A 965 51.51 16.92 -44.09
N ARG A 966 50.65 15.88 -44.18
CA ARG A 966 50.06 15.26 -45.42
C ARG A 966 48.85 14.38 -44.97
N LYS A 967 47.63 14.34 -45.54
CA LYS A 967 47.11 14.10 -46.92
C LYS A 967 47.50 12.71 -47.46
N GLU A 968 46.60 11.89 -48.04
CA GLU A 968 45.38 12.25 -48.81
C GLU A 968 44.34 11.08 -48.99
N SER A 969 43.04 11.43 -49.20
CA SER A 969 41.93 10.70 -49.93
C SER A 969 41.57 9.21 -49.66
N SER A 970 40.33 8.70 -49.80
CA SER A 970 39.02 9.19 -50.36
C SER A 970 37.83 8.75 -49.43
N VAL A 971 36.54 9.16 -49.53
CA VAL A 971 35.67 9.91 -50.48
C VAL A 971 34.77 9.03 -51.42
N ASN A 972 33.53 9.51 -51.68
CA ASN A 972 32.33 8.93 -52.37
C ASN A 972 31.41 8.03 -51.51
N ASN A 973 30.07 8.11 -51.49
CA ASN A 973 29.04 9.11 -51.90
C ASN A 973 27.90 9.03 -50.85
N LEU A 974 27.30 10.10 -50.32
CA LEU A 974 26.38 11.07 -50.92
C LEU A 974 25.08 10.47 -51.49
N GLU A 975 23.97 10.63 -50.75
CA GLU A 975 22.70 11.11 -51.33
C GLU A 975 21.83 11.78 -50.25
N THR A 976 21.00 12.75 -50.65
CA THR A 976 20.17 13.60 -49.77
C THR A 976 18.81 13.81 -50.41
N PHE A 977 17.73 13.82 -49.62
CA PHE A 977 16.42 14.33 -50.05
C PHE A 977 15.77 15.21 -48.98
N VAL A 978 15.15 16.29 -49.43
CA VAL A 978 14.58 17.41 -48.64
C VAL A 978 13.37 17.97 -49.41
N ASP A 979 12.34 18.42 -48.68
CA ASP A 979 11.13 19.15 -49.16
C ASP A 979 10.19 18.39 -50.12
N HIS A 980 8.88 18.72 -50.27
CA HIS A 980 7.99 19.74 -49.67
C HIS A 980 6.57 19.07 -49.45
N THR A 981 5.40 19.65 -49.12
CA THR A 981 4.85 21.03 -49.09
C THR A 981 3.60 21.11 -48.16
N ASN A 982 3.24 22.33 -47.74
CA ASN A 982 1.91 23.01 -47.59
C ASN A 982 0.56 22.23 -47.68
N ALA A 983 -0.57 22.62 -47.08
CA ALA A 983 -1.02 23.88 -46.40
C ALA A 983 -1.95 23.54 -45.18
N SER A 984 -2.85 24.35 -44.58
CA SER A 984 -3.39 25.73 -44.78
C SER A 984 -3.99 26.29 -43.44
N PRO A 985 -4.44 27.57 -43.32
CA PRO A 985 -4.67 28.23 -42.02
C PRO A 985 -6.07 28.85 -41.77
N GLU A 986 -6.30 29.36 -40.54
CA GLU A 986 -6.98 30.63 -40.14
C GLU A 986 -7.13 30.67 -38.58
N VAL A 987 -7.22 31.77 -37.81
CA VAL A 987 -6.80 33.18 -37.95
C VAL A 987 -6.58 33.78 -36.52
N SER A 988 -5.82 34.88 -36.37
CA SER A 988 -5.49 35.53 -35.07
C SER A 988 -6.25 36.85 -34.86
N PRO A 989 -6.30 37.47 -33.64
CA PRO A 989 -5.36 38.58 -33.40
C PRO A 989 -4.94 38.96 -31.94
N LYS A 990 -3.64 39.31 -31.81
CA LYS A 990 -3.04 40.49 -31.10
C LYS A 990 -2.86 40.56 -29.56
N ARG A 991 -1.55 40.70 -29.20
CA ARG A 991 -0.92 41.60 -28.17
C ARG A 991 -1.12 41.22 -26.68
N LYS A 992 -0.22 41.55 -25.74
CA LYS A 992 0.97 42.46 -25.72
C LYS A 992 2.07 41.92 -24.76
N ARG A 993 3.33 42.39 -24.86
CA ARG A 993 4.46 42.08 -23.91
C ARG A 993 4.31 42.82 -22.57
N VAL A 994 4.92 42.31 -21.47
CA VAL A 994 6.01 42.98 -20.69
C VAL A 994 6.56 42.10 -19.52
N SER A 995 7.89 42.17 -19.32
CA SER A 995 8.81 41.89 -18.18
C SER A 995 8.51 40.96 -16.97
N ARG A 996 9.56 40.20 -16.59
CA ARG A 996 10.25 40.05 -15.26
C ARG A 996 9.53 40.61 -14.00
N LEU A 997 9.63 40.01 -12.79
CA LEU A 997 10.87 39.62 -12.07
C LEU A 997 10.57 38.73 -10.80
N SER A 998 11.62 38.11 -10.24
CA SER A 998 11.82 37.57 -8.86
C SER A 998 10.64 37.31 -7.90
N ILE A 999 10.62 36.11 -7.30
CA ILE A 999 10.08 35.86 -5.96
C ILE A 999 11.27 35.76 -4.98
N THR A 1000 11.14 36.38 -3.80
CA THR A 1000 12.19 36.49 -2.77
C THR A 1000 12.07 35.42 -1.68
N ASN A 1001 13.21 35.07 -1.08
CA ASN A 1001 13.25 34.28 0.16
C ASN A 1001 12.52 34.99 1.31
N PHE A 1002 11.90 34.23 2.21
CA PHE A 1002 11.64 34.67 3.58
C PHE A 1002 11.88 33.54 4.57
N ILE A 1003 12.58 33.85 5.66
CA ILE A 1003 12.83 33.00 6.83
C ILE A 1003 12.25 33.72 8.04
N PRO A 1004 11.50 33.03 8.92
CA PRO A 1004 11.39 33.40 10.32
C PRO A 1004 12.21 32.43 11.20
N GLN A 1005 12.94 32.99 12.18
CA GLN A 1005 13.58 32.24 13.26
C GLN A 1005 12.66 32.17 14.50
N PRO A 1006 12.94 31.30 15.49
CA PRO A 1006 11.97 30.93 16.53
C PRO A 1006 11.93 31.89 17.74
N THR A 1007 10.82 31.84 18.48
CA THR A 1007 10.65 32.49 19.79
C THR A 1007 10.80 31.46 20.94
N GLN A 1008 11.33 31.89 22.08
CA GLN A 1008 11.51 31.06 23.29
C GLN A 1008 10.30 31.13 24.25
N VAL A 1009 10.50 30.78 25.54
CA VAL A 1009 9.56 30.68 26.70
C VAL A 1009 8.95 29.28 26.85
N SER A 1010 9.09 28.56 27.98
CA SER A 1010 9.87 28.81 29.21
C SER A 1010 10.15 27.50 29.99
N ASN A 1011 11.22 27.50 30.81
CA ASN A 1011 11.56 26.38 31.69
C ASN A 1011 10.66 26.30 32.94
N VAL A 1012 10.28 25.07 33.34
CA VAL A 1012 10.04 24.68 34.72
C VAL A 1012 10.76 23.34 34.93
N GLN A 1013 11.50 23.19 36.03
CA GLN A 1013 12.24 21.97 36.34
C GLN A 1013 11.40 21.03 37.22
N GLN A 1014 11.44 19.72 36.97
CA GLN A 1014 11.73 18.73 38.02
C GLN A 1014 12.00 17.31 37.47
N ASN A 1015 13.08 16.73 38.00
CA ASN A 1015 13.43 15.33 38.27
C ASN A 1015 13.20 14.21 37.21
N GLU A 1016 14.33 13.60 36.83
CA GLU A 1016 14.61 12.15 36.93
C GLU A 1016 13.54 11.15 36.43
N ASN A 1017 13.75 10.60 35.23
CA ASN A 1017 14.51 9.35 35.06
C ASN A 1017 14.73 9.04 33.58
N ALA A 1018 15.92 8.56 33.21
CA ALA A 1018 16.25 8.18 31.84
C ALA A 1018 15.97 6.69 31.61
N GLY A 1019 14.97 6.37 30.78
CA GLY A 1019 14.70 5.02 30.29
C GLY A 1019 14.78 5.00 28.76
N GLU A 1020 15.79 4.35 28.21
CA GLU A 1020 15.97 4.20 26.76
C GLU A 1020 14.95 3.18 26.21
N SER A 1021 14.00 3.63 25.39
CA SER A 1021 12.99 2.77 24.77
C SER A 1021 13.51 2.09 23.49
N ALA A 1022 14.40 1.11 23.67
CA ALA A 1022 14.82 0.23 22.58
C ALA A 1022 13.67 -0.71 22.16
N TYR A 1023 13.16 -0.54 20.93
CA TYR A 1023 12.27 -1.51 20.29
C TYR A 1023 13.09 -2.52 19.49
N ASP A 1024 13.54 -3.58 20.15
CA ASP A 1024 14.23 -4.70 19.50
C ASP A 1024 13.28 -5.50 18.61
N ILE A 1025 13.75 -5.83 17.40
CA ILE A 1025 13.05 -6.70 16.46
C ILE A 1025 13.48 -8.15 16.72
N PRO A 1026 12.55 -9.09 16.98
CA PRO A 1026 12.91 -10.45 17.38
C PRO A 1026 13.54 -11.26 16.24
N ASN A 1027 14.84 -11.55 16.39
CA ASN A 1027 15.57 -12.49 15.53
C ASN A 1027 15.00 -13.92 15.67
N SER A 1028 14.29 -14.42 14.65
CA SER A 1028 13.78 -15.80 14.63
C SER A 1028 14.88 -16.81 14.30
N ASN A 1029 15.77 -17.08 15.26
CA ASN A 1029 16.67 -18.25 15.28
C ASN A 1029 16.36 -19.10 16.50
N TYR A 1030 16.45 -20.43 16.38
CA TYR A 1030 16.22 -21.35 17.50
C TYR A 1030 17.26 -21.17 18.61
N GLN A 1031 16.90 -20.44 19.66
CA GLN A 1031 17.51 -20.53 20.98
C GLN A 1031 16.50 -21.13 21.95
N ILE A 1032 16.80 -22.31 22.47
CA ILE A 1032 16.05 -22.92 23.58
C ILE A 1032 16.69 -22.41 24.88
N ILE A 1033 15.91 -21.70 25.68
CA ILE A 1033 16.31 -21.30 27.04
C ILE A 1033 16.00 -22.46 27.98
N ASN A 1034 17.02 -22.99 28.66
CA ASN A 1034 16.82 -23.94 29.75
C ASN A 1034 16.23 -23.20 30.97
N PRO A 1035 15.17 -23.73 31.61
CA PRO A 1035 14.68 -23.18 32.87
C PRO A 1035 15.58 -23.64 34.03
N GLU A 1036 16.42 -22.74 34.54
CA GLU A 1036 17.06 -22.96 35.85
C GLU A 1036 16.05 -22.77 36.98
N THR A 1037 16.04 -23.70 37.93
CA THR A 1037 15.16 -23.65 39.10
C THR A 1037 15.62 -22.59 40.10
N GLN A 1038 14.87 -21.51 40.29
CA GLN A 1038 15.02 -20.65 41.46
C GLN A 1038 13.96 -20.98 42.52
N LYS A 1039 14.45 -21.26 43.75
CA LYS A 1039 13.61 -21.46 44.94
C LYS A 1039 13.29 -20.12 45.58
N SER A 1040 12.13 -20.03 46.23
CA SER A 1040 11.75 -18.89 47.06
C SER A 1040 12.72 -18.69 48.24
N PRO A 1041 13.06 -17.44 48.62
CA PRO A 1041 14.00 -17.17 49.69
C PRO A 1041 13.34 -17.16 51.07
N ILE A 1042 13.90 -17.92 52.01
CA ILE A 1042 13.72 -17.70 53.45
C ILE A 1042 15.09 -17.79 54.14
N GLY A 1043 15.48 -16.71 54.82
CA GLY A 1043 16.19 -16.75 56.10
C GLY A 1043 17.61 -17.35 56.19
N THR A 1044 18.56 -16.43 56.42
CA THR A 1044 19.70 -16.57 57.36
C THR A 1044 21.00 -17.32 56.97
N ASN A 1045 22.10 -16.59 57.18
CA ASN A 1045 23.37 -16.99 57.79
C ASN A 1045 24.32 -18.01 57.12
N SER A 1046 25.35 -17.41 56.50
CA SER A 1046 26.77 -17.52 56.91
C SER A 1046 27.74 -18.48 56.18
N GLN A 1047 29.02 -18.09 56.28
CA GLN A 1047 30.26 -18.83 56.03
C GLN A 1047 30.64 -19.28 54.60
N THR A 1048 31.64 -18.57 54.07
CA THR A 1048 32.73 -19.08 53.20
C THR A 1048 33.49 -20.25 53.87
N PRO A 1049 34.33 -21.07 53.18
CA PRO A 1049 35.02 -20.79 51.90
C PRO A 1049 35.21 -22.00 50.93
N SER A 1050 35.98 -21.76 49.85
CA SER A 1050 37.17 -22.54 49.40
C SER A 1050 37.24 -22.86 47.90
N LYS A 1051 38.41 -23.35 47.45
CA LYS A 1051 38.82 -23.48 46.04
C LYS A 1051 38.80 -24.96 45.60
N GLY A 1052 38.43 -25.24 44.36
CA GLY A 1052 38.59 -26.57 43.75
C GLY A 1052 38.74 -26.52 42.23
N ARG A 1053 39.94 -26.84 41.72
CA ARG A 1053 40.16 -27.24 40.31
C ARG A 1053 40.25 -28.76 40.25
N PHE A 1054 39.56 -29.41 39.31
CA PHE A 1054 40.12 -30.31 38.28
C PHE A 1054 39.08 -31.28 37.67
N ASN A 1055 39.28 -31.56 36.37
CA ASN A 1055 38.98 -32.81 35.64
C ASN A 1055 37.70 -33.61 35.94
N LYS A 1056 36.86 -33.75 34.90
CA LYS A 1056 36.64 -35.10 34.31
C LYS A 1056 36.24 -35.05 32.83
N ILE A 1057 37.11 -35.60 31.98
CA ILE A 1057 36.73 -36.21 30.69
C ILE A 1057 36.66 -37.73 30.96
N LYS A 1058 35.93 -38.47 30.11
CA LYS A 1058 35.93 -39.95 30.00
C LYS A 1058 35.01 -40.72 30.96
N ALA A 1059 33.72 -40.74 30.61
CA ALA A 1059 32.88 -41.94 30.58
C ALA A 1059 32.34 -42.03 29.13
N ILE A 1060 32.66 -43.08 28.36
CA ILE A 1060 31.83 -44.29 28.17
C ILE A 1060 30.50 -43.89 27.48
N LEU A 1061 30.27 -44.13 26.18
CA LEU A 1061 30.75 -45.20 25.28
C LEU A 1061 30.17 -46.59 25.64
N GLU A 1062 28.89 -46.63 26.00
CA GLU A 1062 28.05 -47.84 26.13
C GLU A 1062 26.55 -47.48 25.94
N SER A 1063 26.20 -46.91 24.77
CA SER A 1063 24.84 -46.87 24.19
C SER A 1063 24.91 -46.57 22.70
#